data_AF-A0A9D4W665-F1
#
_entry.id   AF-A0A9D4W665-F1
#
_cell.length_a   1.000
_cell.length_b   1.000
_cell.length_c   1.000
_cell.angle_alpha   90.00
_cell.angle_beta   90.00
_cell.angle_gamma   90.00
#
_symmetry.space_group_name_H-M   'P 1'
#
loop_
_entity.id
_entity.type
_entity.pdbx_description
1 polymer ?
#
loop_
_entity_poly.entity_id
_entity_poly.type
_entity_poly.pdbx_seq_one_letter_code
_entity_poly.pdbx_strand_id
1 'polypeptide(L)'
;MGRKVKNLLQSLRDKEFVWLPKVQTLKAFGSFLYWMSPTVISAVVFIGCAVTKSAPLNAETIFTVLATLRNLAEPVRMVPEALSIMIQVKVSFDRLNRFLLDEELNNDDSERKFKECSVNAVEIQDGNFIWDHESVSPTLADVNLEIKWRHKIAVCGPVGAGKSSLLYAILGEIPKISGTVNVGGTFAYVSQSSWIQSGTVQDNILFGKPMDRTRYEKAIKACALDKDINDFSHGDLTEIGQRGINLSGGQKQRIQLARAVYNDADTYLLDDPFSAVDAHTAAILFNDCVMTALREKTVILVTHQVEFLSEVDTILVMEGGKVIQSGSYESLLTAGTTFELLVSAHKDTITELNQDNKHKRGSDNEVLSNPQSSHGFYLTKNQSEGEISSIKDPIGTQLTQEEEKVIGNVGWKPFWDYIDYSKGTFMVCFIMLALFAFMAFQTASTFWLAIAIEIPKVTNATLIGVYTLVSFASAAFVYVRSYLTALLGLKASTAFFSKFTTAIFNAPILFFDSTPVGRILTRVSSDLSILDFDIPYSITVVASVAFEILVIICIMVSVTWQVLIVAVPAMVASIYIQQYYQATARELIRINGTTKAPVMNFASETSVGVVTVRAFNMVDRFFKTYLTLVDTDASLFFHSNAAMEWVVLRIEALQNMTVITASLLIILLPHGYVAPGSKIIYA
;
A
#
# COMPACT_ATOMS: atom_id res chain seq x y z
N MET A 1 7.11 21.61 -14.26
CA MET A 1 7.28 20.16 -14.08
C MET A 1 5.93 19.43 -13.93
N GLY A 2 5.05 19.85 -13.00
CA GLY A 2 3.75 19.18 -12.75
C GLY A 2 2.85 18.95 -13.98
N ARG A 3 2.69 19.92 -14.89
CA ARG A 3 1.89 19.72 -16.13
C ARG A 3 2.46 18.61 -17.04
N LYS A 4 3.79 18.47 -17.13
CA LYS A 4 4.42 17.40 -17.93
C LYS A 4 4.14 16.02 -17.31
N VAL A 5 4.22 15.92 -15.99
CA VAL A 5 3.91 14.68 -15.24
C VAL A 5 2.43 14.32 -15.38
N LYS A 6 1.53 15.30 -15.26
CA LYS A 6 0.09 15.10 -15.50
C LYS A 6 -0.19 14.55 -16.90
N ASN A 7 0.43 15.12 -17.93
CA ASN A 7 0.28 14.65 -19.30
C ASN A 7 0.86 13.25 -19.51
N LEU A 8 1.99 12.93 -18.86
CA LEU A 8 2.55 11.58 -18.88
C LEU A 8 1.56 10.58 -18.27
N LEU A 9 0.99 10.90 -17.09
CA LEU A 9 0.01 10.06 -16.42
C LEU A 9 -1.23 9.81 -17.30
N GLN A 10 -1.73 10.87 -17.95
CA GLN A 10 -2.83 10.77 -18.90
C GLN A 10 -2.46 9.86 -20.08
N SER A 11 -1.26 9.99 -20.64
CA SER A 11 -0.82 9.12 -21.74
C SER A 11 -0.71 7.64 -21.36
N LEU A 12 -0.35 7.35 -20.10
CA LEU A 12 -0.33 5.99 -19.57
C LEU A 12 -1.74 5.44 -19.40
N ARG A 13 -2.67 6.27 -18.91
CA ARG A 13 -4.09 5.91 -18.84
C ARG A 13 -4.69 5.68 -20.22
N ASP A 14 -4.32 6.46 -21.23
CA ASP A 14 -4.80 6.27 -22.59
C ASP A 14 -4.31 4.92 -23.17
N LYS A 15 -3.08 4.50 -22.86
CA LYS A 15 -2.57 3.15 -23.21
C LYS A 15 -3.34 2.04 -22.50
N GLU A 16 -3.67 2.23 -21.23
CA GLU A 16 -4.49 1.29 -20.47
C GLU A 16 -5.91 1.19 -21.04
N PHE A 17 -6.49 2.33 -21.45
CA PHE A 17 -7.83 2.42 -22.03
C PHE A 17 -7.93 1.80 -23.43
N VAL A 18 -6.83 1.36 -24.05
CA VAL A 18 -6.87 0.50 -25.25
C VAL A 18 -7.27 -0.93 -24.89
N TRP A 19 -6.90 -1.38 -23.69
CA TRP A 19 -7.15 -2.74 -23.20
C TRP A 19 -8.42 -2.84 -22.36
N LEU A 20 -8.72 -1.80 -21.57
CA LEU A 20 -9.87 -1.78 -20.68
C LEU A 20 -11.21 -2.09 -21.39
N PRO A 21 -11.54 -1.47 -22.54
CA PRO A 21 -12.76 -1.80 -23.29
C PRO A 21 -12.76 -3.23 -23.81
N LYS A 22 -11.61 -3.76 -24.26
CA LYS A 22 -11.50 -5.15 -24.75
C LYS A 22 -11.76 -6.17 -23.66
N VAL A 23 -11.23 -5.92 -22.46
CA VAL A 23 -11.47 -6.78 -21.29
C VAL A 23 -12.93 -6.72 -20.88
N GLN A 24 -13.52 -5.52 -20.85
CA GLN A 24 -14.92 -5.34 -20.45
C GLN A 24 -15.91 -5.93 -21.47
N THR A 25 -15.65 -5.80 -22.77
CA THR A 25 -16.47 -6.47 -23.79
C THR A 25 -16.32 -7.98 -23.75
N LEU A 26 -15.12 -8.50 -23.46
CA LEU A 26 -14.90 -9.92 -23.26
C LEU A 26 -15.65 -10.45 -22.02
N LYS A 27 -15.67 -9.70 -20.91
CA LYS A 27 -16.51 -10.02 -19.73
C LYS A 27 -18.01 -10.04 -20.08
N ALA A 28 -18.47 -9.08 -20.87
CA ALA A 28 -19.86 -9.06 -21.34
C ALA A 28 -20.20 -10.27 -22.23
N PHE A 29 -19.28 -10.68 -23.11
CA PHE A 29 -19.42 -11.89 -23.91
C PHE A 29 -19.38 -13.16 -23.05
N GLY A 30 -18.51 -13.22 -22.03
CA GLY A 30 -18.49 -14.31 -21.06
C GLY A 30 -19.82 -14.47 -20.32
N SER A 31 -20.44 -13.35 -19.94
CA SER A 31 -21.78 -13.35 -19.33
C SER A 31 -22.85 -13.92 -20.28
N PHE A 32 -22.78 -13.58 -21.57
CA PHE A 32 -23.67 -14.16 -22.59
C PHE A 32 -23.47 -15.67 -22.73
N LEU A 33 -22.22 -16.13 -22.84
CA LEU A 33 -21.92 -17.56 -22.94
C LEU A 33 -22.41 -18.36 -21.72
N TYR A 34 -22.25 -17.79 -20.52
CA TYR A 34 -22.73 -18.42 -19.28
C TYR A 34 -24.24 -18.67 -19.31
N TRP A 35 -25.04 -17.67 -19.67
CA TRP A 35 -26.50 -17.81 -19.73
C TRP A 35 -26.99 -18.62 -20.94
N MET A 36 -26.24 -18.64 -22.04
CA MET A 36 -26.51 -19.47 -23.22
C MET A 36 -26.25 -20.96 -22.99
N SER A 37 -25.22 -21.30 -22.23
CA SER A 37 -24.70 -22.67 -22.13
C SER A 37 -25.76 -23.69 -21.67
N PRO A 38 -26.50 -23.49 -20.56
CA PRO A 38 -27.54 -24.43 -20.14
C PRO A 38 -28.66 -24.59 -21.17
N THR A 39 -29.00 -23.50 -21.88
CA THR A 39 -30.03 -23.51 -22.93
C THR A 39 -29.60 -24.36 -24.12
N VAL A 40 -28.38 -24.17 -24.62
CA VAL A 40 -27.87 -24.92 -25.77
C VAL A 40 -27.67 -26.40 -25.41
N ILE A 41 -27.14 -26.69 -24.22
CA ILE A 41 -26.95 -28.08 -23.77
C ILE A 41 -28.30 -28.77 -23.59
N SER A 42 -29.27 -28.13 -22.93
CA SER A 42 -30.62 -28.70 -22.77
C SER A 42 -31.31 -28.93 -24.12
N ALA A 43 -31.18 -28.01 -25.08
CA ALA A 43 -31.67 -28.19 -26.45
C ALA A 43 -31.12 -29.46 -27.10
N VAL A 44 -29.80 -29.64 -27.07
CA VAL A 44 -29.11 -30.79 -27.68
C VAL A 44 -29.52 -32.09 -26.99
N VAL A 45 -29.60 -32.09 -25.65
CA VAL A 45 -30.04 -33.25 -24.88
C VAL A 45 -31.48 -33.63 -25.25
N PHE A 46 -32.41 -32.68 -25.30
CA PHE A 46 -33.80 -32.97 -25.65
C PHE A 46 -33.98 -33.42 -27.10
N ILE A 47 -33.24 -32.83 -28.05
CA ILE A 47 -33.24 -33.28 -29.45
C ILE A 47 -32.71 -34.70 -29.53
N GLY A 48 -31.60 -35.00 -28.84
CA GLY A 48 -31.02 -36.34 -28.79
C GLY A 48 -32.00 -37.37 -28.23
N CYS A 49 -32.69 -37.06 -27.13
CA CYS A 49 -33.74 -37.91 -26.57
C CYS A 49 -34.92 -38.11 -27.54
N ALA A 50 -35.33 -37.05 -28.25
CA ALA A 50 -36.43 -37.12 -29.22
C ALA A 50 -36.09 -38.00 -30.44
N VAL A 51 -34.86 -37.90 -30.95
CA VAL A 51 -34.40 -38.65 -32.13
C VAL A 51 -34.14 -40.12 -31.80
N THR A 52 -33.48 -40.39 -30.68
CA THR A 52 -33.12 -41.76 -30.27
C THR A 52 -34.27 -42.51 -29.58
N LYS A 53 -35.35 -41.80 -29.22
CA LYS A 53 -36.47 -42.32 -28.40
C LYS A 53 -36.02 -42.96 -27.08
N SER A 54 -34.88 -42.52 -26.54
CA SER A 54 -34.26 -43.12 -25.34
C SER A 54 -35.07 -42.87 -24.06
N ALA A 55 -35.78 -41.75 -23.97
CA ALA A 55 -36.59 -41.39 -22.80
C ALA A 55 -37.83 -40.57 -23.22
N PRO A 56 -38.96 -40.70 -22.50
CA PRO A 56 -40.13 -39.85 -22.73
C PRO A 56 -39.84 -38.41 -22.28
N LEU A 57 -40.23 -37.44 -23.12
CA LEU A 57 -40.17 -36.01 -22.84
C LEU A 57 -41.34 -35.59 -21.95
N ASN A 58 -41.36 -36.11 -20.72
CA ASN A 58 -42.34 -35.77 -19.70
C ASN A 58 -41.80 -34.63 -18.81
N ALA A 59 -42.66 -34.01 -18.02
CA ALA A 59 -42.25 -32.91 -17.14
C ALA A 59 -41.12 -33.30 -16.17
N GLU A 60 -41.19 -34.51 -15.59
CA GLU A 60 -40.18 -35.00 -14.66
C GLU A 60 -38.79 -35.05 -15.28
N THR A 61 -38.66 -35.60 -16.50
CA THR A 61 -37.36 -35.73 -17.16
C THR A 61 -36.82 -34.36 -17.59
N ILE A 62 -37.67 -33.48 -18.13
CA ILE A 62 -37.23 -32.19 -18.63
C ILE A 62 -36.79 -31.25 -17.50
N PHE A 63 -37.60 -31.08 -16.45
CA PHE A 63 -37.25 -30.16 -15.35
C PHE A 63 -36.08 -30.67 -14.51
N THR A 64 -35.95 -31.98 -14.32
CA THR A 64 -34.78 -32.58 -13.67
C THR A 64 -33.50 -32.32 -14.47
N VAL A 65 -33.55 -32.45 -15.80
CA VAL A 65 -32.40 -32.14 -16.67
C VAL A 65 -32.08 -30.64 -16.64
N LEU A 66 -33.08 -29.75 -16.68
CA LEU A 66 -32.85 -28.30 -16.58
C LEU A 66 -32.23 -27.89 -15.24
N ALA A 67 -32.72 -28.44 -14.12
CA ALA A 67 -32.20 -28.17 -12.79
C ALA A 67 -30.75 -28.67 -12.62
N THR A 68 -30.46 -29.90 -13.07
CA THR A 68 -29.10 -30.47 -13.00
C THR A 68 -28.11 -29.68 -13.87
N LEU A 69 -28.49 -29.29 -15.09
CA LEU A 69 -27.65 -28.47 -15.96
C LEU A 69 -27.39 -27.06 -15.39
N ARG A 70 -28.38 -26.44 -14.75
CA ARG A 70 -28.22 -25.13 -14.10
C ARG A 70 -27.27 -25.20 -12.91
N ASN A 71 -27.37 -26.24 -12.08
CA ASN A 71 -26.44 -26.47 -10.97
C ASN A 71 -25.01 -26.76 -11.44
N LEU A 72 -24.84 -27.41 -12.61
CA LEU A 72 -23.54 -27.69 -13.19
C LEU A 72 -22.86 -26.45 -13.79
N ALA A 73 -23.63 -25.43 -14.19
CA ALA A 73 -23.12 -24.24 -14.87
C ALA A 73 -22.12 -23.43 -14.02
N GLU A 74 -22.36 -23.34 -12.70
CA GLU A 74 -21.55 -22.52 -11.81
C GLU A 74 -20.14 -23.13 -11.55
N PRO A 75 -20.00 -24.43 -11.19
CA PRO A 75 -18.70 -25.07 -11.13
C PRO A 75 -17.91 -24.98 -12.45
N VAL A 76 -18.59 -25.13 -13.60
CA VAL A 76 -17.96 -25.02 -14.92
C VAL A 76 -17.42 -23.60 -15.18
N ARG A 77 -18.13 -22.56 -14.72
CA ARG A 77 -17.67 -21.16 -14.79
C ARG A 77 -16.41 -20.92 -13.94
N MET A 78 -16.30 -21.58 -12.78
CA MET A 78 -15.17 -21.40 -11.87
C MET A 78 -13.87 -22.05 -12.38
N VAL A 79 -13.93 -23.08 -13.23
CA VAL A 79 -12.73 -23.80 -13.71
C VAL A 79 -11.72 -22.89 -14.43
N PRO A 80 -12.12 -22.09 -15.45
CA PRO A 80 -11.21 -21.12 -16.07
C PRO A 80 -10.67 -20.07 -15.11
N GLU A 81 -11.48 -19.60 -14.16
CA GLU A 81 -11.06 -18.62 -13.15
C GLU A 81 -9.99 -19.21 -12.23
N ALA A 82 -10.19 -20.45 -11.76
CA ALA A 82 -9.22 -21.18 -10.96
C ALA A 82 -7.89 -21.40 -11.72
N LEU A 83 -7.94 -21.74 -13.02
CA LEU A 83 -6.75 -21.85 -13.86
C LEU A 83 -6.01 -20.51 -13.99
N SER A 84 -6.75 -19.40 -14.14
CA SER A 84 -6.16 -18.06 -14.20
C SER A 84 -5.45 -17.70 -12.89
N ILE A 85 -6.10 -17.94 -11.74
CA ILE A 85 -5.53 -17.73 -10.42
C ILE A 85 -4.28 -18.60 -10.23
N MET A 86 -4.31 -19.87 -10.65
CA MET A 86 -3.16 -20.78 -10.54
C MET A 86 -1.95 -20.27 -11.35
N ILE A 87 -2.17 -19.70 -12.54
CA ILE A 87 -1.11 -19.06 -13.32
C ILE A 87 -0.53 -17.85 -12.58
N GLN A 88 -1.37 -17.00 -11.99
CA GLN A 88 -0.92 -15.83 -11.21
C GLN A 88 -0.14 -16.24 -9.95
N VAL A 89 -0.60 -17.29 -9.25
CA VAL A 89 0.08 -17.87 -8.10
C VAL A 89 1.46 -18.39 -8.51
N LYS A 90 1.56 -19.11 -9.64
CA LYS A 90 2.85 -19.57 -10.15
C LYS A 90 3.83 -18.41 -10.39
N VAL A 91 3.40 -17.36 -11.07
CA VAL A 91 4.25 -16.19 -11.34
C VAL A 91 4.67 -15.49 -10.05
N SER A 92 3.76 -15.38 -9.07
CA SER A 92 4.07 -14.76 -7.77
C SER A 92 5.03 -15.64 -6.96
N PHE A 93 4.84 -16.96 -7.00
CA PHE A 93 5.73 -17.93 -6.38
C PHE A 93 7.12 -17.90 -7.02
N ASP A 94 7.23 -17.81 -8.34
CA ASP A 94 8.52 -17.68 -9.04
C ASP A 94 9.28 -16.42 -8.60
N ARG A 95 8.57 -15.30 -8.37
CA ARG A 95 9.18 -14.06 -7.85
C ARG A 95 9.65 -14.21 -6.41
N LEU A 96 8.83 -14.80 -5.55
CA LEU A 96 9.19 -15.07 -4.16
C LEU A 96 10.37 -16.03 -4.08
N ASN A 97 10.36 -17.10 -4.89
CA ASN A 97 11.42 -18.08 -4.92
C ASN A 97 12.75 -17.47 -5.38
N ARG A 98 12.75 -16.58 -6.38
CA ARG A 98 13.95 -15.82 -6.75
C ARG A 98 14.46 -14.98 -5.59
N PHE A 99 13.59 -14.18 -4.99
CA PHE A 99 13.96 -13.31 -3.87
C PHE A 99 14.49 -14.08 -2.64
N LEU A 100 13.87 -15.22 -2.29
CA LEU A 100 14.28 -16.04 -1.15
C LEU A 100 15.54 -16.88 -1.41
N LEU A 101 15.94 -17.05 -2.68
CA LEU A 101 17.15 -17.76 -3.08
C LEU A 101 18.29 -16.80 -3.45
N ASP A 102 18.06 -15.49 -3.41
CA ASP A 102 19.12 -14.51 -3.59
C ASP A 102 20.18 -14.67 -2.49
N GLU A 103 21.43 -14.36 -2.82
CA GLU A 103 22.55 -14.53 -1.91
C GLU A 103 22.37 -13.66 -0.65
N GLU A 104 22.41 -14.30 0.51
CA GLU A 104 22.40 -13.59 1.78
C GLU A 104 23.81 -13.07 2.11
N LEU A 105 23.87 -11.94 2.83
CA LEU A 105 25.12 -11.50 3.43
C LEU A 105 25.59 -12.60 4.40
N ASN A 106 26.76 -13.20 4.11
CA ASN A 106 27.37 -14.21 4.96
C ASN A 106 27.67 -13.61 6.35
N ASN A 107 26.71 -13.72 7.27
CA ASN A 107 26.91 -13.56 8.70
C ASN A 107 27.58 -14.81 9.25
N ASP A 108 28.73 -15.22 8.69
CA ASP A 108 29.44 -16.38 9.20
C ASP A 108 29.94 -16.02 10.61
N ASP A 109 29.09 -16.34 11.58
CA ASP A 109 29.08 -16.03 13.02
C ASP A 109 30.20 -16.75 13.78
N SER A 110 31.34 -16.95 13.11
CA SER A 110 32.56 -17.48 13.70
C SER A 110 33.69 -16.44 13.81
N GLU A 111 33.60 -15.30 13.12
CA GLU A 111 34.56 -14.19 13.24
C GLU A 111 34.04 -12.95 14.00
N ARG A 112 32.72 -12.77 14.16
CA ARG A 112 32.15 -11.83 15.17
C ARG A 112 32.22 -12.38 16.60
N LYS A 113 33.11 -13.34 16.86
CA LYS A 113 33.58 -13.53 18.22
C LYS A 113 34.36 -12.28 18.56
N PHE A 114 33.73 -11.37 19.28
CA PHE A 114 34.40 -10.37 20.10
C PHE A 114 35.55 -11.06 20.83
N LYS A 115 36.76 -11.06 20.25
CA LYS A 115 37.94 -11.45 20.99
C LYS A 115 38.07 -10.34 22.01
N GLU A 116 37.77 -10.65 23.27
CA GLU A 116 37.94 -9.76 24.43
C GLU A 116 39.39 -9.27 24.63
N CYS A 117 40.30 -9.51 23.67
CA CYS A 117 41.71 -9.18 23.72
C CYS A 117 42.29 -8.85 22.32
N SER A 118 41.75 -7.86 21.62
CA SER A 118 42.55 -7.12 20.62
C SER A 118 42.82 -5.70 21.12
N VAL A 119 44.09 -5.29 21.05
CA VAL A 119 44.53 -3.90 21.34
C VAL A 119 43.80 -2.90 20.43
N ASN A 120 43.35 -3.38 19.26
CA ASN A 120 42.68 -2.62 18.23
C ASN A 120 41.15 -2.85 18.27
N ALA A 121 40.41 -1.77 18.04
CA ALA A 121 38.96 -1.75 17.89
C ALA A 121 38.53 -2.24 16.50
N VAL A 122 39.24 -1.81 15.45
CA VAL A 122 39.02 -2.24 14.06
C VAL A 122 40.39 -2.59 13.46
N GLU A 123 40.48 -3.76 12.84
CA GLU A 123 41.68 -4.21 12.14
C GLU A 123 41.26 -4.84 10.81
N ILE A 124 41.75 -4.28 9.71
CA ILE A 124 41.55 -4.78 8.35
C ILE A 124 42.94 -5.02 7.76
N GLN A 125 43.21 -6.25 7.35
CA GLN A 125 44.46 -6.64 6.69
C GLN A 125 44.15 -7.16 5.27
N ASP A 126 44.77 -6.55 4.27
CA ASP A 126 44.63 -6.86 2.84
C ASP A 126 43.16 -7.04 2.38
N GLY A 127 42.30 -6.14 2.89
CA GLY A 127 40.85 -6.20 2.68
C GLY A 127 40.45 -5.78 1.26
N ASN A 128 39.86 -6.71 0.52
CA ASN A 128 39.27 -6.46 -0.80
C ASN A 128 37.75 -6.65 -0.74
N PHE A 129 36.99 -5.61 -1.10
CA PHE A 129 35.53 -5.58 -0.99
C PHE A 129 34.86 -5.17 -2.30
N ILE A 130 33.68 -5.73 -2.55
CA ILE A 130 32.94 -5.55 -3.81
C ILE A 130 31.44 -5.45 -3.56
N TRP A 131 30.76 -4.47 -4.16
CA TRP A 131 29.31 -4.35 -4.08
C TRP A 131 28.58 -5.30 -5.02
N ASP A 132 29.11 -5.47 -6.22
CA ASP A 132 28.52 -6.27 -7.28
C ASP A 132 29.51 -7.36 -7.70
N HIS A 133 29.15 -8.62 -7.46
CA HIS A 133 29.97 -9.78 -7.81
C HIS A 133 30.24 -9.89 -9.32
N GLU A 134 29.46 -9.19 -10.16
CA GLU A 134 29.69 -9.11 -11.62
C GLU A 134 30.77 -8.07 -12.00
N SER A 135 31.15 -7.18 -11.09
CA SER A 135 32.15 -6.15 -11.38
C SER A 135 33.58 -6.72 -11.41
N VAL A 136 34.36 -6.30 -12.41
CA VAL A 136 35.71 -6.85 -12.66
C VAL A 136 36.76 -6.35 -11.65
N SER A 137 36.49 -5.22 -10.99
CA SER A 137 37.43 -4.59 -10.05
C SER A 137 36.78 -4.38 -8.69
N PRO A 138 37.48 -4.68 -7.58
CA PRO A 138 36.97 -4.41 -6.24
C PRO A 138 36.73 -2.92 -6.03
N THR A 139 35.66 -2.58 -5.31
CA THR A 139 35.34 -1.19 -4.95
C THR A 139 36.34 -0.63 -3.93
N LEU A 140 36.80 -1.49 -3.02
CA LEU A 140 37.86 -1.20 -2.08
C LEU A 140 38.97 -2.23 -2.27
N ALA A 141 40.19 -1.75 -2.49
CA ALA A 141 41.32 -2.58 -2.87
C ALA A 141 42.51 -2.37 -1.92
N ASP A 142 43.10 -3.46 -1.46
CA ASP A 142 44.29 -3.48 -0.61
C ASP A 142 44.15 -2.60 0.64
N VAL A 143 42.96 -2.61 1.26
CA VAL A 143 42.70 -1.77 2.44
C VAL A 143 43.40 -2.37 3.65
N ASN A 144 44.34 -1.61 4.21
CA ASN A 144 45.05 -1.92 5.44
C ASN A 144 44.75 -0.83 6.47
N LEU A 145 44.11 -1.21 7.58
CA LEU A 145 43.60 -0.27 8.58
C LEU A 145 43.75 -0.86 9.99
N GLU A 146 44.40 -0.11 10.88
CA GLU A 146 44.49 -0.44 12.30
C GLU A 146 43.98 0.74 13.12
N ILE A 147 42.89 0.54 13.86
CA ILE A 147 42.27 1.54 14.73
C ILE A 147 42.31 1.05 16.16
N LYS A 148 42.95 1.82 17.04
CA LYS A 148 43.01 1.57 18.47
C LYS A 148 41.75 2.05 19.18
N TRP A 149 41.47 1.48 20.34
CA TRP A 149 40.39 1.96 21.21
C TRP A 149 40.56 3.44 21.59
N ARG A 150 39.44 4.15 21.70
CA ARG A 150 39.38 5.56 22.16
C ARG A 150 40.13 6.57 21.27
N HIS A 151 40.37 6.21 20.02
CA HIS A 151 40.96 7.10 19.01
C HIS A 151 39.85 7.74 18.15
N LYS A 152 40.05 9.00 17.77
CA LYS A 152 39.24 9.68 16.75
C LYS A 152 39.99 9.70 15.43
N ILE A 153 39.35 9.14 14.41
CA ILE A 153 39.90 9.01 13.07
C ILE A 153 39.01 9.81 12.12
N ALA A 154 39.62 10.65 11.28
CA ALA A 154 38.92 11.27 10.18
C ALA A 154 39.26 10.57 8.86
N VAL A 155 38.26 10.37 8.01
CA VAL A 155 38.43 9.83 6.65
C VAL A 155 38.11 10.93 5.64
N CYS A 156 39.08 11.29 4.82
CA CYS A 156 38.96 12.33 3.80
C CYS A 156 39.36 11.81 2.41
N GLY A 157 38.94 12.53 1.37
CA GLY A 157 39.19 12.14 -0.03
C GLY A 157 38.13 12.68 -0.99
N PRO A 158 38.39 12.67 -2.31
CA PRO A 158 37.46 13.19 -3.31
C PRO A 158 36.11 12.47 -3.30
N VAL A 159 35.10 13.09 -3.91
CA VAL A 159 33.78 12.47 -4.09
C VAL A 159 33.94 11.18 -4.90
N GLY A 160 33.33 10.08 -4.45
CA GLY A 160 33.45 8.78 -5.11
C GLY A 160 34.72 7.97 -4.74
N ALA A 161 35.54 8.42 -3.80
CA ALA A 161 36.76 7.70 -3.38
C ALA A 161 36.53 6.38 -2.62
N GLY A 162 35.27 6.01 -2.30
CA GLY A 162 34.95 4.82 -1.52
C GLY A 162 34.81 5.02 0.00
N LYS A 163 34.72 6.26 0.49
CA LYS A 163 34.63 6.59 1.93
C LYS A 163 33.46 5.92 2.65
N SER A 164 32.24 6.07 2.14
CA SER A 164 31.06 5.40 2.70
C SER A 164 31.15 3.88 2.55
N SER A 165 31.72 3.39 1.44
CA SER A 165 31.99 1.95 1.25
C SER A 165 32.91 1.41 2.34
N LEU A 166 33.90 2.18 2.81
CA LEU A 166 34.77 1.77 3.91
C LEU A 166 33.99 1.57 5.21
N LEU A 167 33.04 2.47 5.52
CA LEU A 167 32.17 2.30 6.70
C LEU A 167 31.28 1.06 6.57
N TYR A 168 30.71 0.82 5.39
CA TYR A 168 29.93 -0.39 5.13
C TYR A 168 30.77 -1.67 5.21
N ALA A 169 32.04 -1.64 4.78
CA ALA A 169 32.97 -2.75 4.96
C ALA A 169 33.25 -3.05 6.44
N ILE A 170 33.42 -2.01 7.28
CA ILE A 170 33.58 -2.16 8.74
C ILE A 170 32.31 -2.74 9.40
N LEU A 171 31.13 -2.34 8.93
CA LEU A 171 29.85 -2.89 9.41
C LEU A 171 29.59 -4.34 8.93
N GLY A 172 30.30 -4.81 7.92
CA GLY A 172 30.06 -6.11 7.27
C GLY A 172 28.90 -6.10 6.30
N GLU A 173 28.56 -4.94 5.73
CA GLU A 173 27.48 -4.74 4.75
C GLU A 173 27.94 -4.96 3.30
N ILE A 174 29.26 -4.97 3.06
CA ILE A 174 29.87 -5.32 1.77
C ILE A 174 30.57 -6.68 1.92
N PRO A 175 30.30 -7.65 1.03
CA PRO A 175 30.99 -8.93 1.06
C PRO A 175 32.49 -8.76 0.83
N LYS A 176 33.28 -9.46 1.64
CA LYS A 176 34.75 -9.55 1.49
C LYS A 176 35.11 -10.62 0.46
N ILE A 177 36.02 -10.31 -0.46
CA ILE A 177 36.61 -11.28 -1.40
C ILE A 177 37.85 -11.91 -0.76
N SER A 178 38.71 -11.09 -0.18
CA SER A 178 39.96 -11.51 0.46
C SER A 178 40.33 -10.57 1.61
N GLY A 179 41.27 -11.02 2.44
CA GLY A 179 41.72 -10.28 3.62
C GLY A 179 41.00 -10.70 4.89
N THR A 180 41.44 -10.12 6.00
CA THR A 180 40.84 -10.35 7.33
C THR A 180 40.25 -9.06 7.86
N VAL A 181 39.07 -9.16 8.48
CA VAL A 181 38.36 -8.04 9.10
C VAL A 181 38.03 -8.47 10.51
N ASN A 182 38.67 -7.85 11.48
CA ASN A 182 38.44 -8.08 12.89
C ASN A 182 37.89 -6.80 13.51
N VAL A 183 36.70 -6.88 14.11
CA VAL A 183 36.07 -5.74 14.75
C VAL A 183 35.55 -6.09 16.13
N GLY A 184 35.85 -5.22 17.09
CA GLY A 184 35.45 -5.34 18.48
C GLY A 184 34.39 -4.30 18.90
N GLY A 185 33.64 -4.64 19.95
CA GLY A 185 32.66 -3.77 20.59
C GLY A 185 31.34 -3.53 19.84
N THR A 186 30.48 -2.73 20.45
CA THR A 186 29.21 -2.32 19.87
C THR A 186 29.36 -1.12 18.94
N PHE A 187 28.49 -1.01 17.94
CA PHE A 187 28.52 0.08 16.96
C PHE A 187 27.33 1.04 17.07
N ALA A 188 27.58 2.29 16.72
CA ALA A 188 26.55 3.26 16.38
C ALA A 188 26.87 3.87 15.01
N TYR A 189 25.89 3.85 14.12
CA TYR A 189 26.06 4.32 12.74
C TYR A 189 25.17 5.54 12.46
N VAL A 190 25.77 6.59 11.91
CA VAL A 190 25.08 7.76 11.39
C VAL A 190 25.33 7.80 9.89
N SER A 191 24.28 7.58 9.11
CA SER A 191 24.31 7.56 7.65
C SER A 191 24.30 8.97 7.05
N GLN A 192 24.88 9.11 5.87
CA GLN A 192 24.87 10.38 5.12
C GLN A 192 23.44 10.82 4.78
N SER A 193 22.61 9.89 4.33
CA SER A 193 21.17 10.11 4.16
C SER A 193 20.46 9.82 5.47
N SER A 194 19.89 10.87 6.09
CA SER A 194 19.28 10.72 7.41
C SER A 194 18.03 9.84 7.39
N TRP A 195 18.03 8.81 8.23
CA TRP A 195 16.91 7.87 8.37
C TRP A 195 16.22 8.00 9.73
N ILE A 196 14.96 8.42 9.69
CA ILE A 196 14.10 8.67 10.84
C ILE A 196 12.80 7.88 10.66
N GLN A 197 12.39 7.16 11.70
CA GLN A 197 11.19 6.32 11.70
C GLN A 197 9.96 7.16 12.01
N SER A 198 8.79 6.71 11.54
CA SER A 198 7.52 7.25 12.04
C SER A 198 7.34 6.90 13.52
N GLY A 199 6.95 7.90 14.31
CA GLY A 199 6.87 7.84 15.77
C GLY A 199 7.22 9.21 16.38
N THR A 200 7.48 9.28 17.68
CA THR A 200 7.88 10.55 18.31
C THR A 200 9.37 10.86 18.10
N VAL A 201 9.78 12.13 18.30
CA VAL A 201 11.21 12.50 18.36
C VAL A 201 11.91 11.70 19.46
N GLN A 202 11.26 11.55 20.61
CA GLN A 202 11.75 10.75 21.73
C GLN A 202 11.97 9.28 21.34
N ASP A 203 11.00 8.61 20.71
CA ASP A 203 11.13 7.21 20.30
C ASP A 203 12.28 7.00 19.32
N ASN A 204 12.50 7.97 18.43
CA ASN A 204 13.60 7.95 17.47
C ASN A 204 14.97 8.07 18.12
N ILE A 205 15.11 8.86 19.18
CA ILE A 205 16.37 9.01 19.93
C ILE A 205 16.61 7.80 20.84
N LEU A 206 15.57 7.34 21.55
CA LEU A 206 15.65 6.17 22.43
C LEU A 206 15.93 4.88 21.67
N PHE A 207 15.36 4.75 20.47
CA PHE A 207 15.54 3.64 19.55
C PHE A 207 15.36 2.25 20.19
N GLY A 208 14.47 2.16 21.19
CA GLY A 208 14.14 0.91 21.90
C GLY A 208 14.85 0.67 23.21
N LYS A 209 15.77 1.55 23.61
CA LYS A 209 16.33 1.54 24.97
C LYS A 209 15.37 2.23 25.95
N PRO A 210 15.37 1.83 27.23
CA PRO A 210 14.58 2.51 28.25
C PRO A 210 15.05 3.96 28.38
N MET A 211 14.13 4.85 28.77
CA MET A 211 14.39 6.28 28.96
C MET A 211 15.19 6.53 30.25
N ASP A 212 16.43 6.99 30.12
CA ASP A 212 17.23 7.61 31.18
C ASP A 212 17.28 9.12 30.93
N ARG A 213 16.56 9.87 31.76
CA ARG A 213 16.41 11.32 31.63
C ARG A 213 17.76 12.04 31.62
N THR A 214 18.67 11.66 32.51
CA THR A 214 19.95 12.36 32.65
C THR A 214 20.81 12.19 31.41
N ARG A 215 20.74 11.01 30.80
CA ARG A 215 21.47 10.67 29.60
C ARG A 215 20.83 11.27 28.35
N TYR A 216 19.51 11.26 28.31
CA TYR A 216 18.71 11.85 27.24
C TYR A 216 18.95 13.36 27.14
N GLU A 217 18.87 14.09 28.25
CA GLU A 217 19.16 15.53 28.31
C GLU A 217 20.60 15.84 27.88
N LYS A 218 21.58 15.03 28.30
CA LYS A 218 22.97 15.18 27.83
C LYS A 218 23.11 14.97 26.33
N ALA A 219 22.44 13.97 25.76
CA ALA A 219 22.48 13.70 24.32
C ALA A 219 21.84 14.84 23.51
N ILE A 220 20.68 15.36 23.96
CA ILE A 220 20.03 16.52 23.33
C ILE A 220 20.95 17.73 23.32
N LYS A 221 21.54 18.04 24.48
CA LYS A 221 22.41 19.20 24.63
C LYS A 221 23.68 19.09 23.80
N ALA A 222 24.33 17.92 23.82
CA ALA A 222 25.53 17.65 23.01
C ALA A 222 25.25 17.75 21.50
N CYS A 223 24.03 17.43 21.07
CA CYS A 223 23.61 17.52 19.67
C CYS A 223 22.91 18.84 19.32
N ALA A 224 22.99 19.87 20.18
CA ALA A 224 22.39 21.19 19.98
C ALA A 224 20.90 21.14 19.57
N LEU A 225 20.14 20.18 20.12
CA LEU A 225 18.72 19.97 19.82
C LEU A 225 17.78 20.73 20.75
N ASP A 226 18.31 21.33 21.83
CA ASP A 226 17.51 22.03 22.85
C ASP A 226 16.58 23.10 22.24
N LYS A 227 17.10 23.87 21.28
CA LYS A 227 16.32 24.92 20.61
C LYS A 227 15.20 24.34 19.75
N ASP A 228 15.51 23.33 18.94
CA ASP A 228 14.52 22.71 18.07
C ASP A 228 13.40 22.03 18.86
N ILE A 229 13.74 21.35 19.97
CA ILE A 229 12.74 20.72 20.84
C ILE A 229 11.82 21.78 21.45
N ASN A 230 12.34 22.93 21.89
CA ASN A 230 11.51 24.02 22.41
C ASN A 230 10.63 24.66 21.33
N ASP A 231 11.08 24.66 20.07
CA ASP A 231 10.34 25.19 18.93
C ASP A 231 9.27 24.20 18.42
N PHE A 232 9.40 22.91 18.70
CA PHE A 232 8.40 21.91 18.34
C PHE A 232 7.11 22.10 19.14
N SER A 233 5.97 21.89 18.48
CA SER A 233 4.65 22.13 19.06
C SER A 233 4.36 21.34 20.34
N HIS A 234 4.91 20.13 20.46
CA HIS A 234 4.75 19.25 21.62
C HIS A 234 6.09 18.79 22.20
N GLY A 235 7.16 19.57 22.01
CA GLY A 235 8.48 19.18 22.49
C GLY A 235 9.00 17.91 21.84
N ASP A 236 9.59 17.02 22.65
CA ASP A 236 10.14 15.72 22.24
C ASP A 236 9.07 14.65 21.96
N LEU A 237 7.83 14.88 22.38
CA LEU A 237 6.66 14.04 22.07
C LEU A 237 6.04 14.37 20.71
N THR A 238 6.61 15.33 19.98
CA THR A 238 6.13 15.69 18.64
C THR A 238 6.26 14.49 17.70
N GLU A 239 5.16 14.16 17.03
CA GLU A 239 5.13 13.07 16.06
C GLU A 239 5.84 13.46 14.76
N ILE A 240 6.71 12.55 14.31
CA ILE A 240 7.45 12.65 13.09
C ILE A 240 6.69 11.86 12.00
N GLY A 241 6.20 12.59 10.99
CA GLY A 241 5.56 12.01 9.82
C GLY A 241 6.52 11.12 9.00
N GLN A 242 5.97 10.38 8.04
CA GLN A 242 6.74 9.44 7.21
C GLN A 242 8.00 10.09 6.60
N ARG A 243 9.15 9.40 6.73
CA ARG A 243 10.48 9.90 6.29
C ARG A 243 10.89 11.25 6.90
N GLY A 244 10.29 11.62 8.03
CA GLY A 244 10.53 12.88 8.73
C GLY A 244 10.18 14.12 7.91
N ILE A 245 9.10 14.10 7.13
CA ILE A 245 8.74 15.25 6.28
C ILE A 245 8.59 16.58 7.06
N ASN A 246 8.26 16.49 8.35
CA ASN A 246 8.09 17.62 9.26
C ASN A 246 9.41 18.27 9.70
N LEU A 247 10.57 17.68 9.37
CA LEU A 247 11.87 18.08 9.90
C LEU A 247 12.78 18.62 8.78
N SER A 248 13.55 19.66 9.10
CA SER A 248 14.62 20.14 8.21
C SER A 248 15.76 19.13 8.09
N GLY A 249 16.58 19.22 7.03
CA GLY A 249 17.73 18.31 6.84
C GLY A 249 18.69 18.29 8.03
N GLY A 250 19.03 19.48 8.57
CA GLY A 250 19.87 19.62 9.76
C GLY A 250 19.22 19.12 11.06
N GLN A 251 17.88 19.21 11.19
CA GLN A 251 17.17 18.59 12.32
C GLN A 251 17.23 17.06 12.25
N LYS A 252 17.02 16.47 11.07
CA LYS A 252 17.12 15.01 10.88
C LYS A 252 18.51 14.49 11.22
N GLN A 253 19.57 15.17 10.77
CA GLN A 253 20.95 14.81 11.10
C GLN A 253 21.21 14.85 12.61
N ARG A 254 20.79 15.92 13.28
CA ARG A 254 20.98 16.04 14.73
C ARG A 254 20.20 14.99 15.53
N ILE A 255 18.98 14.65 15.13
CA ILE A 255 18.20 13.57 15.78
C ILE A 255 18.89 12.21 15.61
N GLN A 256 19.43 11.93 14.42
CA GLN A 256 20.19 10.70 14.18
C GLN A 256 21.50 10.65 14.99
N LEU A 257 22.18 11.79 15.14
CA LEU A 257 23.36 11.89 15.99
C LEU A 257 23.00 11.69 17.47
N ALA A 258 21.91 12.30 17.94
CA ALA A 258 21.41 12.09 19.30
C ALA A 258 21.04 10.63 19.57
N ARG A 259 20.43 9.94 18.59
CA ARG A 259 20.20 8.48 18.64
C ARG A 259 21.50 7.71 18.85
N ALA A 260 22.54 8.05 18.09
CA ALA A 260 23.85 7.40 18.23
C ALA A 260 24.44 7.63 19.63
N VAL A 261 24.50 8.88 20.10
CA VAL A 261 25.05 9.25 21.43
C VAL A 261 24.27 8.60 22.57
N TYR A 262 22.95 8.55 22.46
CA TYR A 262 22.08 7.89 23.45
C TYR A 262 22.26 6.37 23.48
N ASN A 263 22.72 5.75 22.39
CA ASN A 263 22.92 4.30 22.34
C ASN A 263 24.15 3.81 23.14
N ASP A 264 25.18 4.63 23.35
CA ASP A 264 26.44 4.26 24.07
C ASP A 264 27.32 3.22 23.39
N ALA A 265 27.40 3.24 22.06
CA ALA A 265 28.29 2.30 21.39
C ALA A 265 29.76 2.45 21.83
N ASP A 266 30.57 1.44 21.59
CA ASP A 266 32.02 1.50 21.80
C ASP A 266 32.71 2.21 20.63
N THR A 267 32.19 1.98 19.41
CA THR A 267 32.67 2.54 18.15
C THR A 267 31.56 3.29 17.41
N TYR A 268 31.83 4.53 17.01
CA TYR A 268 30.91 5.40 16.27
C TYR A 268 31.40 5.57 14.84
N LEU A 269 30.52 5.27 13.88
CA LEU A 269 30.75 5.45 12.46
C LEU A 269 29.87 6.60 11.97
N LEU A 270 30.47 7.73 11.65
CA LEU A 270 29.78 8.95 11.28
C LEU A 270 30.05 9.28 9.81
N ASP A 271 29.04 9.10 8.96
CA ASP A 271 29.14 9.35 7.51
C ASP A 271 28.61 10.76 7.18
N ASP A 272 29.52 11.73 7.13
CA ASP A 272 29.25 13.14 6.81
C ASP A 272 28.08 13.77 7.61
N PRO A 273 28.11 13.68 8.96
CA PRO A 273 26.99 14.03 9.84
C PRO A 273 26.66 15.53 9.89
N PHE A 274 27.50 16.39 9.30
CA PHE A 274 27.41 17.86 9.40
C PHE A 274 27.03 18.54 8.08
N SER A 275 26.83 17.77 7.01
CA SER A 275 26.62 18.29 5.65
C SER A 275 25.35 19.12 5.46
N ALA A 276 24.30 18.90 6.25
CA ALA A 276 23.03 19.62 6.16
C ALA A 276 22.85 20.67 7.27
N VAL A 277 23.93 20.98 7.99
CA VAL A 277 23.95 21.88 9.14
C VAL A 277 24.82 23.10 8.83
N ASP A 278 24.47 24.27 9.35
CA ASP A 278 25.28 25.49 9.19
C ASP A 278 26.64 25.36 9.90
N ALA A 279 27.65 26.09 9.43
CA ALA A 279 29.02 25.96 9.93
C ALA A 279 29.16 26.20 11.45
N HIS A 280 28.38 27.13 12.01
CA HIS A 280 28.42 27.42 13.44
C HIS A 280 27.84 26.25 14.25
N THR A 281 26.68 25.74 13.87
CA THR A 281 26.09 24.55 14.51
C THR A 281 26.97 23.32 14.29
N ALA A 282 27.60 23.15 13.13
CA ALA A 282 28.56 22.07 12.86
C ALA A 282 29.76 22.12 13.82
N ALA A 283 30.32 23.31 14.07
CA ALA A 283 31.40 23.48 15.04
C ALA A 283 30.96 23.14 16.48
N ILE A 284 29.72 23.47 16.87
CA ILE A 284 29.17 23.05 18.17
C ILE A 284 29.05 21.53 18.23
N LEU A 285 28.47 20.89 17.21
CA LEU A 285 28.33 19.44 17.16
C LEU A 285 29.69 18.74 17.22
N PHE A 286 30.68 19.25 16.50
CA PHE A 286 32.03 18.67 16.54
C PHE A 286 32.64 18.78 17.94
N ASN A 287 32.63 19.96 18.56
CA ASN A 287 33.24 20.18 19.88
C ASN A 287 32.48 19.50 21.03
N ASP A 288 31.16 19.68 21.09
CA ASP A 288 30.34 19.22 22.21
C ASP A 288 29.97 17.73 22.07
N CYS A 289 29.68 17.26 20.86
CA CYS A 289 29.34 15.84 20.63
C CYS A 289 30.59 14.99 20.40
N VAL A 290 31.38 15.26 19.36
CA VAL A 290 32.48 14.37 18.96
C VAL A 290 33.66 14.46 19.95
N MET A 291 34.07 15.67 20.32
CA MET A 291 35.25 15.85 21.17
C MET A 291 34.95 15.69 22.67
N THR A 292 33.77 16.13 23.12
CA THR A 292 33.39 16.11 24.54
C THR A 292 32.54 14.90 24.92
N ALA A 293 31.36 14.71 24.33
CA ALA A 293 30.46 13.61 24.70
C ALA A 293 31.03 12.23 24.33
N LEU A 294 31.73 12.12 23.21
CA LEU A 294 32.36 10.88 22.73
C LEU A 294 33.85 10.80 23.07
N ARG A 295 34.33 11.56 24.06
CA ARG A 295 35.76 11.67 24.39
C ARG A 295 36.47 10.34 24.62
N GLU A 296 35.80 9.41 25.29
CA GLU A 296 36.34 8.09 25.66
C GLU A 296 35.95 6.96 24.68
N LYS A 297 35.31 7.30 23.56
CA LYS A 297 34.81 6.34 22.56
C LYS A 297 35.68 6.38 21.31
N THR A 298 35.64 5.31 20.53
CA THR A 298 36.30 5.28 19.22
C THR A 298 35.37 5.94 18.20
N VAL A 299 35.87 6.91 17.42
CA VAL A 299 35.04 7.63 16.43
C VAL A 299 35.73 7.59 15.07
N ILE A 300 35.02 7.14 14.05
CA ILE A 300 35.43 7.20 12.64
C ILE A 300 34.51 8.20 11.95
N LEU A 301 35.04 9.39 11.67
CA LEU A 301 34.33 10.51 11.06
C LEU A 301 34.72 10.61 9.58
N VAL A 302 33.82 10.25 8.68
CA VAL A 302 33.93 10.62 7.27
C VAL A 302 33.43 12.06 7.15
N THR A 303 34.26 12.96 6.64
CA THR A 303 33.83 14.34 6.40
C THR A 303 34.49 14.93 5.16
N HIS A 304 33.75 15.79 4.49
CA HIS A 304 34.27 16.64 3.42
C HIS A 304 34.80 17.99 3.93
N GLN A 305 34.53 18.33 5.20
CA GLN A 305 34.93 19.60 5.80
C GLN A 305 36.33 19.46 6.39
N VAL A 306 37.29 20.15 5.79
CA VAL A 306 38.72 20.07 6.14
C VAL A 306 39.01 20.72 7.49
N GLU A 307 38.13 21.61 7.95
CA GLU A 307 38.26 22.41 9.18
C GLU A 307 38.35 21.55 10.45
N PHE A 308 37.70 20.37 10.46
CA PHE A 308 37.67 19.48 11.62
C PHE A 308 38.84 18.49 11.68
N LEU A 309 39.68 18.45 10.63
CA LEU A 309 40.75 17.45 10.51
C LEU A 309 41.95 17.74 11.42
N SER A 310 42.11 18.98 11.92
CA SER A 310 43.23 19.35 12.79
C SER A 310 43.10 18.81 14.22
N GLU A 311 41.88 18.46 14.65
CA GLU A 311 41.59 18.08 16.04
C GLU A 311 41.49 16.57 16.27
N VAL A 312 41.57 15.77 15.19
CA VAL A 312 41.51 14.30 15.27
C VAL A 312 42.90 13.68 15.48
N ASP A 313 42.92 12.47 16.05
CA ASP A 313 44.18 11.77 16.36
C ASP A 313 44.87 11.24 15.09
N THR A 314 44.10 10.83 14.09
CA THR A 314 44.62 10.25 12.84
C THR A 314 43.71 10.56 11.66
N ILE A 315 44.30 10.85 10.51
CA ILE A 315 43.59 11.13 9.26
C ILE A 315 43.93 10.04 8.24
N LEU A 316 42.91 9.51 7.58
CA LEU A 316 43.00 8.54 6.50
C LEU A 316 42.59 9.21 5.18
N VAL A 317 43.51 9.24 4.22
CA VAL A 317 43.26 9.81 2.89
C VAL A 317 42.96 8.66 1.93
N MET A 318 41.75 8.66 1.40
CA MET A 318 41.29 7.68 0.41
C MET A 318 41.24 8.27 -1.00
N GLU A 319 41.67 7.49 -1.98
CA GLU A 319 41.53 7.82 -3.40
C GLU A 319 41.37 6.51 -4.20
N GLY A 320 40.41 6.49 -5.14
CA GLY A 320 40.19 5.33 -6.01
C GLY A 320 39.95 4.00 -5.27
N GLY A 321 39.34 4.03 -4.08
CA GLY A 321 39.09 2.83 -3.28
C GLY A 321 40.29 2.28 -2.49
N LYS A 322 41.42 3.01 -2.46
CA LYS A 322 42.62 2.64 -1.69
C LYS A 322 42.92 3.68 -0.61
N VAL A 323 43.56 3.24 0.47
CA VAL A 323 44.12 4.12 1.50
C VAL A 323 45.53 4.52 1.05
N ILE A 324 45.73 5.78 0.67
CA ILE A 324 47.05 6.25 0.19
C ILE A 324 47.93 6.69 1.35
N GLN A 325 47.35 7.43 2.30
CA GLN A 325 48.08 8.03 3.41
C GLN A 325 47.30 7.89 4.71
N SER A 326 48.05 7.68 5.80
CA SER A 326 47.56 7.62 7.17
C SER A 326 48.55 8.33 8.08
N GLY A 327 48.08 9.24 8.94
CA GLY A 327 48.95 9.94 9.89
C GLY A 327 48.28 11.10 10.60
N SER A 328 49.08 11.84 11.38
CA SER A 328 48.65 13.09 12.03
C SER A 328 48.51 14.23 11.03
N TYR A 329 47.72 15.25 11.37
CA TYR A 329 47.54 16.45 10.53
C TYR A 329 48.88 17.10 10.13
N GLU A 330 49.79 17.25 11.09
CA GLU A 330 51.11 17.85 10.87
C GLU A 330 51.99 17.00 9.95
N SER A 331 52.00 15.67 10.12
CA SER A 331 52.80 14.79 9.26
C SER A 331 52.33 14.78 7.81
N LEU A 332 51.01 14.88 7.60
CA LEU A 332 50.40 14.85 6.26
C LEU A 332 50.51 16.18 5.52
N LEU A 333 50.77 17.29 6.21
CA LEU A 333 50.99 18.62 5.62
C LEU A 333 52.39 18.85 5.04
N THR A 334 53.29 17.87 5.14
CA THR A 334 54.65 17.99 4.60
C THR A 334 54.61 17.98 3.06
N ALA A 335 55.33 18.91 2.42
CA ALA A 335 55.21 19.23 0.99
C ALA A 335 55.22 18.00 0.04
N GLY A 336 54.19 17.88 -0.80
CA GLY A 336 54.08 16.87 -1.88
C GLY A 336 53.07 15.75 -1.65
N THR A 337 52.20 15.84 -0.65
CA THR A 337 51.16 14.84 -0.35
C THR A 337 49.82 15.14 -1.05
N THR A 338 49.04 14.09 -1.38
CA THR A 338 47.66 14.23 -1.88
C THR A 338 46.77 15.02 -0.92
N PHE A 339 47.07 14.98 0.38
CA PHE A 339 46.39 15.74 1.41
C PHE A 339 46.60 17.26 1.29
N GLU A 340 47.84 17.71 1.06
CA GLU A 340 48.15 19.13 0.87
C GLU A 340 47.33 19.73 -0.28
N LEU A 341 47.22 19.01 -1.40
CA LEU A 341 46.43 19.41 -2.57
C LEU A 341 44.92 19.52 -2.27
N LEU A 342 44.39 18.63 -1.42
CA LEU A 342 43.01 18.71 -0.95
C LEU A 342 42.77 19.94 -0.07
N VAL A 343 43.70 20.21 0.86
CA VAL A 343 43.61 21.37 1.76
C VAL A 343 43.77 22.68 0.99
N SER A 344 44.69 22.75 0.01
CA SER A 344 44.89 23.95 -0.82
C SER A 344 43.69 24.22 -1.72
N ALA A 345 43.16 23.20 -2.40
CA ALA A 345 41.96 23.32 -3.24
C ALA A 345 40.73 23.77 -2.42
N HIS A 346 40.62 23.35 -1.16
CA HIS A 346 39.55 23.80 -0.27
C HIS A 346 39.74 25.26 0.18
N LYS A 347 40.98 25.67 0.49
CA LYS A 347 41.27 27.08 0.81
C LYS A 347 41.01 27.99 -0.39
N ASP A 348 41.34 27.54 -1.60
CA ASP A 348 41.11 28.29 -2.85
C ASP A 348 39.60 28.47 -3.12
N THR A 349 38.80 27.42 -2.96
CA THR A 349 37.33 27.52 -3.09
C THR A 349 36.67 28.40 -2.03
N ILE A 350 37.13 28.37 -0.77
CA ILE A 350 36.62 29.26 0.30
C ILE A 350 37.02 30.72 0.04
N THR A 351 38.21 30.97 -0.52
CA THR A 351 38.68 32.32 -0.83
C THR A 351 37.97 32.92 -2.04
N GLU A 352 37.63 32.13 -3.05
CA GLU A 352 36.78 32.55 -4.19
C GLU A 352 35.35 32.91 -3.73
N LEU A 353 34.71 32.07 -2.89
CA LEU A 353 33.38 32.35 -2.32
C LEU A 353 33.35 33.63 -1.45
N ASN A 354 34.45 33.95 -0.78
CA ASN A 354 34.58 35.17 0.03
C ASN A 354 34.90 36.42 -0.79
N GLN A 355 35.51 36.28 -1.97
CA GLN A 355 35.74 37.40 -2.90
C GLN A 355 34.44 37.84 -3.60
N ASP A 356 33.54 36.90 -3.93
CA ASP A 356 32.22 37.22 -4.48
C ASP A 356 31.32 37.97 -3.47
N ASN A 357 31.47 37.70 -2.18
CA ASN A 357 30.76 38.45 -1.12
C ASN A 357 31.33 39.87 -0.89
N LYS A 358 32.57 40.15 -1.30
CA LYS A 358 33.15 41.51 -1.24
C LYS A 358 32.80 42.36 -2.46
N HIS A 359 32.48 41.75 -3.61
CA HIS A 359 32.08 42.50 -4.81
C HIS A 359 30.67 43.10 -4.79
N LYS A 360 29.84 42.76 -3.79
CA LYS A 360 28.50 43.35 -3.60
C LYS A 360 28.43 44.53 -2.61
N ARG A 361 29.55 45.04 -2.11
CA ARG A 361 29.57 46.05 -1.03
C ARG A 361 30.28 47.37 -1.34
N GLY A 362 30.37 47.76 -2.61
CA GLY A 362 30.98 49.02 -2.99
C GLY A 362 30.39 49.65 -4.25
N SER A 363 29.23 50.29 -4.13
CA SER A 363 28.91 51.55 -4.82
C SER A 363 27.62 52.13 -4.23
N ASP A 364 27.61 53.46 -4.07
CA ASP A 364 26.47 54.37 -3.86
C ASP A 364 26.30 54.97 -2.45
N ASN A 365 27.11 56.00 -2.18
CA ASN A 365 26.65 57.28 -1.60
C ASN A 365 26.75 58.29 -2.77
N GLU A 366 25.86 59.25 -3.05
CA GLU A 366 25.06 60.17 -2.24
C GLU A 366 23.83 60.62 -3.06
N VAL A 367 22.66 60.87 -2.45
CA VAL A 367 21.88 62.13 -2.55
C VAL A 367 20.90 62.19 -1.37
N LEU A 368 20.94 63.31 -0.66
CA LEU A 368 20.11 63.67 0.50
C LEU A 368 18.83 64.42 0.06
N SER A 369 17.64 64.00 0.50
CA SER A 369 16.61 64.87 1.12
C SER A 369 15.32 64.12 1.54
N ASN A 370 14.99 64.33 2.82
CA ASN A 370 13.85 63.93 3.67
C ASN A 370 12.43 64.40 3.18
N PRO A 371 11.30 64.12 3.89
CA PRO A 371 10.70 62.82 4.26
C PRO A 371 9.14 62.82 4.08
N GLN A 372 8.50 61.73 3.61
CA GLN A 372 7.04 61.59 3.79
C GLN A 372 6.62 60.17 4.18
N SER A 373 5.95 60.13 5.33
CA SER A 373 5.30 59.00 5.98
C SER A 373 4.09 58.49 5.22
N SER A 374 3.96 57.16 5.07
CA SER A 374 2.66 56.54 4.84
C SER A 374 2.63 55.07 5.32
N HIS A 375 1.98 54.91 6.48
CA HIS A 375 1.11 53.81 6.89
C HIS A 375 1.51 52.35 6.59
N GLY A 376 2.05 51.70 7.64
CA GLY A 376 1.83 50.27 7.86
C GLY A 376 0.36 50.02 8.24
N PHE A 377 -0.32 49.19 7.46
CA PHE A 377 -1.69 48.78 7.71
C PHE A 377 -1.69 47.44 8.45
N TYR A 378 -2.07 47.51 9.73
CA TYR A 378 -2.48 46.36 10.54
C TYR A 378 -3.76 45.77 9.94
N LEU A 379 -3.81 44.47 9.69
CA LEU A 379 -5.07 43.79 9.41
C LEU A 379 -5.67 43.25 10.70
N THR A 380 -6.79 43.89 11.03
CA THR A 380 -7.64 43.78 12.19
C THR A 380 -8.34 42.44 12.26
N LYS A 381 -8.29 41.86 13.46
CA LYS A 381 -9.12 40.77 13.95
C LYS A 381 -10.57 41.27 14.04
N ASN A 382 -11.45 40.82 13.14
CA ASN A 382 -12.89 40.99 13.29
C ASN A 382 -13.54 39.66 13.64
N GLN A 383 -14.17 39.67 14.80
CA GLN A 383 -15.09 38.66 15.29
C GLN A 383 -16.35 38.65 14.40
N SER A 384 -16.78 37.45 14.03
CA SER A 384 -18.18 37.17 13.74
C SER A 384 -18.52 35.88 14.48
N GLU A 385 -19.27 36.05 15.57
CA GLU A 385 -19.87 34.97 16.35
C GLU A 385 -20.83 34.17 15.46
N GLY A 386 -20.59 32.87 15.40
CA GLY A 386 -21.50 31.85 14.91
C GLY A 386 -21.14 30.57 15.64
N GLU A 387 -22.02 30.16 16.56
CA GLU A 387 -21.86 29.08 17.51
C GLU A 387 -21.27 27.80 16.89
N ILE A 388 -20.10 27.38 17.37
CA ILE A 388 -19.65 26.00 17.28
C ILE A 388 -19.45 25.53 18.71
N SER A 389 -20.41 24.71 19.15
CA SER A 389 -20.38 23.99 20.41
C SER A 389 -19.08 23.20 20.53
N SER A 390 -18.37 23.47 21.62
CA SER A 390 -17.21 22.77 22.15
C SER A 390 -17.32 21.24 22.05
N ILE A 391 -16.51 20.63 21.18
CA ILE A 391 -16.09 19.24 21.33
C ILE A 391 -14.63 19.30 21.76
N LYS A 392 -14.36 18.71 22.92
CA LYS A 392 -13.05 18.60 23.56
C LYS A 392 -12.02 18.09 22.56
N ASP A 393 -10.96 18.86 22.34
CA ASP A 393 -9.76 18.40 21.65
C ASP A 393 -9.20 17.15 22.38
N PRO A 394 -8.99 16.02 21.69
CA PRO A 394 -8.20 14.94 22.24
C PRO A 394 -6.72 15.37 22.26
N ILE A 395 -6.05 14.97 23.34
CA ILE A 395 -4.62 15.12 23.57
C ILE A 395 -3.85 14.48 22.41
N GLY A 396 -2.95 15.25 21.78
CA GLY A 396 -2.02 14.79 20.73
C GLY A 396 -2.53 15.06 19.31
N THR A 397 -2.27 16.25 18.77
CA THR A 397 -2.56 16.55 17.35
C THR A 397 -1.57 15.84 16.44
N GLN A 398 -1.95 14.64 16.02
CA GLN A 398 -1.39 13.87 14.90
C GLN A 398 -1.28 14.76 13.64
N LEU A 399 -0.07 14.99 13.12
CA LEU A 399 0.16 15.72 11.87
C LEU A 399 -0.24 14.88 10.64
N THR A 400 -0.10 13.56 10.73
CA THR A 400 -0.78 12.62 9.84
C THR A 400 -2.23 12.49 10.29
N GLN A 401 -3.17 13.08 9.55
CA GLN A 401 -4.59 12.84 9.81
C GLN A 401 -4.87 11.33 9.67
N GLU A 402 -5.13 10.68 10.81
CA GLU A 402 -5.93 9.47 10.83
C GLU A 402 -7.26 9.80 10.15
N GLU A 403 -7.71 8.91 9.28
CA GLU A 403 -8.85 9.13 8.41
C GLU A 403 -10.07 9.60 9.22
N GLU A 404 -10.50 10.85 9.05
CA GLU A 404 -11.74 11.35 9.66
C GLU A 404 -12.91 10.54 9.10
N LYS A 405 -13.41 9.65 9.95
CA LYS A 405 -14.44 8.67 9.65
C LYS A 405 -15.76 9.41 9.50
N VAL A 406 -16.38 9.36 8.32
CA VAL A 406 -17.82 9.66 8.25
C VAL A 406 -18.56 8.52 8.97
N ILE A 407 -18.92 8.76 10.23
CA ILE A 407 -19.65 7.83 11.08
C ILE A 407 -21.08 7.74 10.52
N GLY A 408 -21.47 6.57 10.00
CA GLY A 408 -22.84 6.31 9.56
C GLY A 408 -22.98 5.44 8.32
N ASN A 409 -24.24 5.17 7.96
CA ASN A 409 -24.62 4.52 6.71
C ASN A 409 -24.58 5.55 5.58
N VAL A 410 -23.69 5.36 4.58
CA VAL A 410 -23.58 6.26 3.42
C VAL A 410 -24.80 6.14 2.49
N GLY A 411 -25.64 5.11 2.70
CA GLY A 411 -26.91 4.92 2.00
C GLY A 411 -26.75 4.75 0.50
N TRP A 412 -27.73 5.23 -0.27
CA TRP A 412 -27.75 5.12 -1.73
C TRP A 412 -26.98 6.25 -2.44
N LYS A 413 -26.51 7.26 -1.72
CA LYS A 413 -25.90 8.46 -2.29
C LYS A 413 -24.67 8.14 -3.18
N PRO A 414 -23.71 7.29 -2.77
CA PRO A 414 -22.54 6.98 -3.61
C PRO A 414 -22.90 6.31 -4.93
N PHE A 415 -23.96 5.51 -4.96
CA PHE A 415 -24.44 4.88 -6.19
C PHE A 415 -25.05 5.92 -7.15
N TRP A 416 -25.81 6.87 -6.62
CA TRP A 416 -26.33 7.98 -7.42
C TRP A 416 -25.22 8.90 -7.92
N ASP A 417 -24.24 9.21 -7.07
CA ASP A 417 -23.06 9.99 -7.46
C ASP A 417 -22.29 9.28 -8.60
N TYR A 418 -22.12 7.95 -8.52
CA TYR A 418 -21.48 7.16 -9.58
C TYR A 418 -22.23 7.28 -10.93
N ILE A 419 -23.56 7.21 -10.91
CA ILE A 419 -24.40 7.30 -12.11
C ILE A 419 -24.41 8.74 -12.66
N ASP A 420 -24.51 9.74 -11.80
CA ASP A 420 -24.57 11.15 -12.19
C ASP A 420 -23.24 11.64 -12.74
N TYR A 421 -22.12 11.32 -12.08
CA TYR A 421 -20.78 11.69 -12.55
C TYR A 421 -20.42 11.02 -13.88
N SER A 422 -20.90 9.79 -14.12
CA SER A 422 -20.72 9.10 -15.40
C SER A 422 -21.69 9.57 -16.49
N LYS A 423 -22.67 10.42 -16.16
CA LYS A 423 -23.81 10.81 -17.03
C LYS A 423 -24.51 9.58 -17.61
N GLY A 424 -24.65 8.56 -16.77
CA GLY A 424 -25.07 7.21 -17.14
C GLY A 424 -26.57 6.94 -17.06
N THR A 425 -27.40 7.92 -16.68
CA THR A 425 -28.82 7.71 -16.35
C THR A 425 -29.60 7.00 -17.45
N PHE A 426 -29.43 7.41 -18.71
CA PHE A 426 -30.07 6.74 -19.85
C PHE A 426 -29.58 5.30 -20.02
N MET A 427 -28.29 5.03 -19.84
CA MET A 427 -27.73 3.69 -19.93
C MET A 427 -28.30 2.78 -18.85
N VAL A 428 -28.46 3.29 -17.62
CA VAL A 428 -29.09 2.54 -16.52
C VAL A 428 -30.55 2.21 -16.85
N CYS A 429 -31.33 3.14 -17.41
CA CYS A 429 -32.70 2.83 -17.84
C CYS A 429 -32.76 1.69 -18.87
N PHE A 430 -31.86 1.70 -19.87
CA PHE A 430 -31.79 0.60 -20.85
C PHE A 430 -31.29 -0.71 -20.24
N ILE A 431 -30.39 -0.67 -19.26
CA ILE A 431 -29.94 -1.84 -18.49
C ILE A 431 -31.13 -2.47 -17.74
N MET A 432 -31.96 -1.66 -17.09
CA MET A 432 -33.15 -2.11 -16.37
C MET A 432 -34.22 -2.69 -17.32
N LEU A 433 -34.41 -2.07 -18.48
CA LEU A 433 -35.31 -2.59 -19.51
C LEU A 433 -34.83 -3.94 -20.06
N ALA A 434 -33.53 -4.06 -20.36
CA ALA A 434 -32.94 -5.31 -20.82
C ALA A 434 -32.99 -6.41 -19.74
N LEU A 435 -32.85 -6.04 -18.46
CA LEU A 435 -33.02 -6.95 -17.33
C LEU A 435 -34.44 -7.49 -17.25
N PHE A 436 -35.44 -6.61 -17.33
CA PHE A 436 -36.85 -7.02 -17.33
C PHE A 436 -37.17 -7.93 -18.51
N ALA A 437 -36.73 -7.55 -19.72
CA ALA A 437 -36.92 -8.36 -20.92
C ALA A 437 -36.30 -9.74 -20.77
N PHE A 438 -35.03 -9.82 -20.31
CA PHE A 438 -34.36 -11.10 -20.05
C PHE A 438 -35.19 -12.00 -19.13
N MET A 439 -35.65 -11.46 -17.99
CA MET A 439 -36.41 -12.24 -17.02
C MET A 439 -37.77 -12.67 -17.56
N ALA A 440 -38.46 -11.80 -18.32
CA ALA A 440 -39.73 -12.11 -18.95
C ALA A 440 -39.61 -13.26 -19.97
N PHE A 441 -38.60 -13.21 -20.86
CA PHE A 441 -38.36 -14.27 -21.85
C PHE A 441 -37.93 -15.58 -21.18
N GLN A 442 -37.10 -15.53 -20.14
CA GLN A 442 -36.66 -16.73 -19.41
C GLN A 442 -37.84 -17.42 -18.70
N THR A 443 -38.71 -16.64 -18.05
CA THR A 443 -39.93 -17.14 -17.41
C THR A 443 -40.93 -17.66 -18.45
N ALA A 444 -41.09 -16.96 -19.57
CA ALA A 444 -41.96 -17.41 -20.66
C ALA A 444 -41.48 -18.74 -21.27
N SER A 445 -40.16 -18.94 -21.39
CA SER A 445 -39.59 -20.19 -21.92
C SER A 445 -39.88 -21.40 -21.03
N THR A 446 -39.69 -21.24 -19.72
CA THR A 446 -39.96 -22.29 -18.73
C THR A 446 -41.46 -22.57 -18.60
N PHE A 447 -42.29 -21.53 -18.63
CA PHE A 447 -43.75 -21.67 -18.59
C PHE A 447 -44.33 -22.30 -19.86
N TRP A 448 -43.79 -21.98 -21.04
CA TRP A 448 -44.14 -22.62 -22.30
C TRP A 448 -43.95 -24.14 -22.21
N LEU A 449 -42.79 -24.56 -21.70
CA LEU A 449 -42.47 -25.96 -21.54
C LEU A 449 -43.42 -26.68 -20.57
N ALA A 450 -43.86 -26.00 -19.50
CA ALA A 450 -44.89 -26.48 -18.58
C ALA A 450 -46.20 -26.87 -19.29
N ILE A 451 -46.72 -25.94 -20.10
CA ILE A 451 -48.03 -26.05 -20.74
C ILE A 451 -47.97 -26.98 -21.95
N ALA A 452 -46.92 -26.87 -22.75
CA ALA A 452 -46.83 -27.58 -24.02
C ALA A 452 -46.70 -29.11 -23.86
N ILE A 453 -46.21 -29.60 -22.70
CA ILE A 453 -46.18 -31.03 -22.36
C ILE A 453 -47.60 -31.59 -22.14
N GLU A 454 -48.54 -30.75 -21.69
CA GLU A 454 -49.91 -31.17 -21.36
C GLU A 454 -50.84 -31.17 -22.58
N ILE A 455 -50.45 -30.52 -23.67
CA ILE A 455 -51.24 -30.45 -24.90
C ILE A 455 -50.88 -31.62 -25.82
N PRO A 456 -51.77 -32.63 -26.01
CA PRO A 456 -51.47 -33.84 -26.77
C PRO A 456 -51.27 -33.62 -28.28
N LYS A 457 -51.49 -32.39 -28.80
CA LYS A 457 -51.33 -32.02 -30.21
C LYS A 457 -49.95 -31.43 -30.55
N VAL A 458 -49.06 -31.23 -29.58
CA VAL A 458 -47.75 -30.60 -29.80
C VAL A 458 -46.71 -31.67 -30.12
N THR A 459 -46.00 -31.49 -31.23
CA THR A 459 -44.88 -32.38 -31.62
C THR A 459 -43.65 -32.08 -30.77
N ASN A 460 -42.84 -33.10 -30.44
CA ASN A 460 -41.56 -32.92 -29.73
C ASN A 460 -40.64 -31.86 -30.39
N ALA A 461 -40.67 -31.76 -31.72
CA ALA A 461 -39.94 -30.75 -32.47
C ALA A 461 -40.43 -29.31 -32.22
N THR A 462 -41.74 -29.09 -32.09
CA THR A 462 -42.30 -27.76 -31.80
C THR A 462 -42.12 -27.40 -30.32
N LEU A 463 -42.20 -28.39 -29.42
CA LEU A 463 -41.90 -28.21 -28.00
C LEU A 463 -40.47 -27.66 -27.80
N ILE A 464 -39.49 -28.37 -28.34
CA ILE A 464 -38.07 -28.00 -28.19
C ILE A 464 -37.76 -26.74 -28.98
N GLY A 465 -38.25 -26.60 -30.22
CA GLY A 465 -37.94 -25.46 -31.08
C GLY A 465 -38.40 -24.11 -30.52
N VAL A 466 -39.59 -24.05 -29.89
CA VAL A 466 -40.07 -22.80 -29.27
C VAL A 466 -39.28 -22.49 -28.00
N TYR A 467 -39.01 -23.49 -27.16
CA TYR A 467 -38.16 -23.33 -25.96
C TYR A 467 -36.78 -22.77 -26.33
N THR A 468 -36.10 -23.35 -27.32
CA THR A 468 -34.76 -22.93 -27.71
C THR A 468 -34.74 -21.53 -28.29
N LEU A 469 -35.73 -21.17 -29.11
CA LEU A 469 -35.83 -19.84 -29.70
C LEU A 469 -36.05 -18.76 -28.64
N VAL A 470 -36.98 -18.98 -27.71
CA VAL A 470 -37.31 -18.01 -26.65
C VAL A 470 -36.15 -17.89 -25.65
N SER A 471 -35.54 -19.01 -25.24
CA SER A 471 -34.36 -18.97 -24.36
C SER A 471 -33.14 -18.32 -25.03
N PHE A 472 -32.90 -18.56 -26.32
CA PHE A 472 -31.82 -17.89 -27.05
C PHE A 472 -32.07 -16.38 -27.20
N ALA A 473 -33.33 -15.98 -27.45
CA ALA A 473 -33.71 -14.57 -27.46
C ALA A 473 -33.49 -13.89 -26.10
N SER A 474 -33.75 -14.60 -24.99
CA SER A 474 -33.46 -14.11 -23.64
C SER A 474 -31.96 -13.81 -23.45
N ALA A 475 -31.08 -14.69 -23.94
CA ALA A 475 -29.65 -14.51 -23.82
C ALA A 475 -29.13 -13.28 -24.59
N ALA A 476 -29.76 -12.91 -25.71
CA ALA A 476 -29.43 -11.68 -26.42
C ALA A 476 -29.63 -10.44 -25.52
N PHE A 477 -30.69 -10.41 -24.70
CA PHE A 477 -30.92 -9.34 -23.73
C PHE A 477 -29.88 -9.33 -22.60
N VAL A 478 -29.36 -10.48 -22.18
CA VAL A 478 -28.22 -10.56 -21.25
C VAL A 478 -26.98 -9.91 -21.84
N TYR A 479 -26.69 -10.17 -23.13
CA TYR A 479 -25.55 -9.55 -23.80
C TYR A 479 -25.71 -8.04 -23.88
N VAL A 480 -26.88 -7.55 -24.31
CA VAL A 480 -27.19 -6.11 -24.35
C VAL A 480 -27.02 -5.46 -22.98
N ARG A 481 -27.59 -6.07 -21.92
CA ARG A 481 -27.45 -5.61 -20.53
C ARG A 481 -25.98 -5.54 -20.10
N SER A 482 -25.21 -6.59 -20.37
CA SER A 482 -23.80 -6.70 -19.96
C SER A 482 -22.91 -5.73 -20.74
N TYR A 483 -23.19 -5.52 -22.03
CA TYR A 483 -22.50 -4.55 -22.87
C TYR A 483 -22.78 -3.10 -22.44
N LEU A 484 -24.04 -2.76 -22.15
CA LEU A 484 -24.40 -1.45 -21.61
C LEU A 484 -23.76 -1.20 -20.24
N THR A 485 -23.67 -2.23 -19.40
CA THR A 485 -22.96 -2.17 -18.10
C THR A 485 -21.47 -1.88 -18.29
N ALA A 486 -20.81 -2.55 -19.23
CA ALA A 486 -19.43 -2.28 -19.60
C ALA A 486 -19.22 -0.82 -20.07
N LEU A 487 -20.12 -0.30 -20.92
CA LEU A 487 -20.05 1.09 -21.38
C LEU A 487 -20.23 2.10 -20.24
N LEU A 488 -21.13 1.83 -19.29
CA LEU A 488 -21.32 2.64 -18.09
C LEU A 488 -20.02 2.69 -17.27
N GLY A 489 -19.40 1.53 -17.04
CA GLY A 489 -18.13 1.43 -16.32
C GLY A 489 -17.00 2.21 -16.98
N LEU A 490 -16.85 2.10 -18.31
CA LEU A 490 -15.82 2.84 -19.06
C LEU A 490 -16.01 4.37 -18.98
N LYS A 491 -17.26 4.85 -19.01
CA LYS A 491 -17.56 6.27 -18.82
C LYS A 491 -17.27 6.74 -17.40
N ALA A 492 -17.64 5.95 -16.39
CA ALA A 492 -17.34 6.27 -15.00
C ALA A 492 -15.82 6.32 -14.77
N SER A 493 -15.10 5.29 -15.21
CA SER A 493 -13.65 5.17 -15.16
C SER A 493 -12.91 6.43 -15.65
N THR A 494 -13.25 6.92 -16.84
CA THR A 494 -12.63 8.13 -17.42
C THR A 494 -12.98 9.40 -16.63
N ALA A 495 -14.24 9.53 -16.21
CA ALA A 495 -14.71 10.69 -15.46
C ALA A 495 -14.05 10.78 -14.06
N PHE A 496 -14.00 9.67 -13.33
CA PHE A 496 -13.39 9.60 -12.00
C PHE A 496 -11.89 9.81 -12.07
N PHE A 497 -11.18 9.16 -12.99
CA PHE A 497 -9.72 9.31 -13.13
C PHE A 497 -9.31 10.75 -13.47
N SER A 498 -9.99 11.38 -14.43
CA SER A 498 -9.67 12.75 -14.88
C SER A 498 -9.89 13.78 -13.76
N LYS A 499 -10.99 13.66 -13.01
CA LYS A 499 -11.27 14.53 -11.86
C LYS A 499 -10.31 14.29 -10.71
N PHE A 500 -10.06 13.03 -10.37
CA PHE A 500 -9.12 12.65 -9.32
C PHE A 500 -7.72 13.22 -9.61
N THR A 501 -7.21 13.01 -10.83
CA THR A 501 -5.91 13.53 -11.25
C THR A 501 -5.90 15.05 -11.19
N THR A 502 -6.94 15.72 -11.68
CA THR A 502 -7.01 17.18 -11.64
C THR A 502 -7.06 17.72 -10.20
N ALA A 503 -7.78 17.06 -9.30
CA ALA A 503 -7.85 17.44 -7.89
C ALA A 503 -6.49 17.31 -7.19
N ILE A 504 -5.77 16.20 -7.39
CA ILE A 504 -4.45 15.98 -6.78
C ILE A 504 -3.43 17.01 -7.27
N PHE A 505 -3.37 17.28 -8.57
CA PHE A 505 -2.42 18.26 -9.10
C PHE A 505 -2.75 19.70 -8.70
N ASN A 506 -3.97 19.97 -8.25
CA ASN A 506 -4.40 21.26 -7.72
C ASN A 506 -4.35 21.31 -6.18
N ALA A 507 -4.02 20.21 -5.50
CA ALA A 507 -3.94 20.16 -4.05
C ALA A 507 -2.70 20.94 -3.54
N PRO A 508 -2.82 21.66 -2.42
CA PRO A 508 -1.68 22.36 -1.81
C PRO A 508 -0.65 21.36 -1.27
N ILE A 509 0.62 21.79 -1.11
CA ILE A 509 1.68 20.92 -0.60
C ILE A 509 1.35 20.32 0.78
N LEU A 510 0.65 21.09 1.62
CA LEU A 510 0.16 20.67 2.94
C LEU A 510 -0.67 19.38 2.89
N PHE A 511 -1.41 19.14 1.79
CA PHE A 511 -2.15 17.90 1.61
C PHE A 511 -1.22 16.68 1.50
N PHE A 512 -0.09 16.83 0.80
CA PHE A 512 0.90 15.75 0.62
C PHE A 512 1.75 15.51 1.86
N ASP A 513 1.95 16.53 2.69
CA ASP A 513 2.68 16.41 3.94
C ASP A 513 1.85 15.71 5.02
N SER A 514 0.52 15.96 5.04
CA SER A 514 -0.43 15.35 5.99
C SER A 514 -0.97 13.99 5.53
N THR A 515 -0.96 13.70 4.23
CA THR A 515 -1.53 12.47 3.67
C THR A 515 -0.43 11.48 3.29
N PRO A 516 -0.36 10.28 3.91
CA PRO A 516 0.62 9.27 3.55
C PRO A 516 0.60 8.94 2.05
N VAL A 517 1.77 8.86 1.43
CA VAL A 517 1.89 8.57 -0.01
C VAL A 517 1.24 7.23 -0.36
N GLY A 518 1.35 6.24 0.53
CA GLY A 518 0.68 4.96 0.40
C GLY A 518 -0.84 5.08 0.22
N ARG A 519 -1.49 6.03 0.91
CA ARG A 519 -2.94 6.28 0.81
C ARG A 519 -3.35 6.84 -0.56
N ILE A 520 -2.54 7.74 -1.12
CA ILE A 520 -2.79 8.27 -2.47
C ILE A 520 -2.59 7.15 -3.50
N LEU A 521 -1.58 6.30 -3.30
CA LEU A 521 -1.27 5.18 -4.18
C LEU A 521 -2.37 4.11 -4.17
N THR A 522 -2.92 3.74 -3.01
CA THR A 522 -4.01 2.78 -2.91
C THR A 522 -5.27 3.28 -3.62
N ARG A 523 -5.57 4.59 -3.55
CA ARG A 523 -6.70 5.21 -4.27
C ARG A 523 -6.54 5.14 -5.80
N VAL A 524 -5.33 5.36 -6.32
CA VAL A 524 -5.04 5.27 -7.77
C VAL A 524 -5.00 3.83 -8.26
N SER A 525 -4.56 2.90 -7.41
CA SER A 525 -4.31 1.51 -7.80
C SER A 525 -5.49 0.59 -7.47
N SER A 526 -5.75 0.34 -6.19
CA SER A 526 -6.75 -0.64 -5.75
C SER A 526 -8.17 -0.12 -5.95
N ASP A 527 -8.45 1.09 -5.48
CA ASP A 527 -9.82 1.63 -5.51
C ASP A 527 -10.28 1.93 -6.94
N LEU A 528 -9.37 2.45 -7.77
CA LEU A 528 -9.66 2.67 -9.19
C LEU A 528 -9.89 1.36 -9.94
N SER A 529 -9.14 0.29 -9.62
CA SER A 529 -9.36 -1.04 -10.20
C SER A 529 -10.76 -1.59 -9.86
N ILE A 530 -11.19 -1.46 -8.60
CA ILE A 530 -12.55 -1.84 -8.15
C ILE A 530 -13.61 -1.02 -8.90
N LEU A 531 -13.37 0.29 -9.05
CA LEU A 531 -14.27 1.19 -9.79
C LEU A 531 -14.36 0.82 -11.27
N ASP A 532 -13.23 0.43 -11.87
CA ASP A 532 -13.11 0.07 -13.27
C ASP A 532 -13.80 -1.26 -13.56
N PHE A 533 -13.60 -2.28 -12.72
CA PHE A 533 -14.01 -3.66 -13.02
C PHE A 533 -15.23 -4.18 -12.24
N ASP A 534 -15.40 -3.81 -10.98
CA ASP A 534 -16.31 -4.52 -10.06
C ASP A 534 -17.62 -3.76 -9.83
N ILE A 535 -17.55 -2.43 -9.62
CA ILE A 535 -18.74 -1.60 -9.35
C ILE A 535 -19.82 -1.72 -10.45
N PRO A 536 -19.50 -1.61 -11.77
CA PRO A 536 -20.52 -1.66 -12.81
C PRO A 536 -21.33 -2.96 -12.78
N TYR A 537 -20.63 -4.10 -12.64
CA TYR A 537 -21.27 -5.41 -12.63
C TYR A 537 -21.99 -5.68 -11.32
N SER A 538 -21.44 -5.24 -10.19
CA SER A 538 -22.07 -5.40 -8.87
C SER A 538 -23.44 -4.73 -8.80
N ILE A 539 -23.58 -3.50 -9.32
CA ILE A 539 -24.87 -2.80 -9.38
C ILE A 539 -25.89 -3.61 -10.18
N THR A 540 -25.49 -4.09 -11.36
CA THR A 540 -26.37 -4.85 -12.23
C THR A 540 -26.73 -6.22 -11.64
N VAL A 541 -25.81 -6.89 -10.95
CA VAL A 541 -26.05 -8.18 -10.27
C VAL A 541 -27.02 -8.02 -9.10
N VAL A 542 -26.83 -7.00 -8.26
CA VAL A 542 -27.76 -6.71 -7.14
C VAL A 542 -29.17 -6.44 -7.66
N ALA A 543 -29.28 -5.63 -8.73
CA ALA A 543 -30.57 -5.40 -9.38
C ALA A 543 -31.16 -6.70 -9.94
N SER A 544 -30.38 -7.55 -10.62
CA SER A 544 -30.89 -8.80 -11.18
C SER A 544 -31.39 -9.78 -10.12
N VAL A 545 -30.66 -9.93 -9.01
CA VAL A 545 -31.05 -10.83 -7.92
C VAL A 545 -32.34 -10.35 -7.25
N ALA A 546 -32.50 -9.03 -7.05
CA ALA A 546 -33.74 -8.48 -6.51
C ALA A 546 -34.95 -8.74 -7.41
N PHE A 547 -34.80 -8.58 -8.73
CA PHE A 547 -35.85 -8.92 -9.71
C PHE A 547 -36.15 -10.42 -9.75
N GLU A 548 -35.12 -11.27 -9.69
CA GLU A 548 -35.29 -12.73 -9.69
C GLU A 548 -36.09 -13.20 -8.46
N ILE A 549 -35.77 -12.69 -7.26
CA ILE A 549 -36.53 -12.98 -6.03
C ILE A 549 -37.99 -12.54 -6.18
N LEU A 550 -38.24 -11.34 -6.73
CA LEU A 550 -39.61 -10.83 -6.93
C LEU A 550 -40.42 -11.75 -7.86
N VAL A 551 -39.83 -12.16 -8.98
CA VAL A 551 -40.50 -13.05 -9.93
C VAL A 551 -40.73 -14.43 -9.33
N ILE A 552 -39.76 -15.00 -8.59
CA ILE A 552 -39.94 -16.28 -7.88
C ILE A 552 -41.11 -16.17 -6.89
N ILE A 553 -41.21 -15.09 -6.13
CA ILE A 553 -42.34 -14.87 -5.21
C ILE A 553 -43.66 -14.77 -5.99
N CYS A 554 -43.73 -14.01 -7.09
CA CYS A 554 -44.92 -13.92 -7.92
C CYS A 554 -45.36 -15.30 -8.46
N ILE A 555 -44.40 -16.11 -8.91
CA ILE A 555 -44.62 -17.48 -9.40
C ILE A 555 -45.16 -18.35 -8.25
N MET A 556 -44.55 -18.31 -7.07
CA MET A 556 -44.99 -19.10 -5.90
C MET A 556 -46.39 -18.72 -5.43
N VAL A 557 -46.72 -17.43 -5.37
CA VAL A 557 -48.05 -16.94 -4.97
C VAL A 557 -49.15 -17.41 -5.91
N SER A 558 -48.85 -17.53 -7.21
CA SER A 558 -49.84 -17.98 -8.20
C SER A 558 -50.33 -19.41 -7.97
N VAL A 559 -49.55 -20.26 -7.27
CA VAL A 559 -49.85 -21.68 -7.09
C VAL A 559 -50.10 -22.05 -5.63
N THR A 560 -49.26 -21.58 -4.73
CA THR A 560 -49.32 -21.87 -3.28
C THR A 560 -49.17 -20.60 -2.46
N TRP A 561 -50.21 -19.76 -2.45
CA TRP A 561 -50.21 -18.52 -1.67
C TRP A 561 -49.92 -18.75 -0.17
N GLN A 562 -50.21 -19.95 0.36
CA GLN A 562 -49.93 -20.34 1.75
C GLN A 562 -48.43 -20.30 2.10
N VAL A 563 -47.54 -20.45 1.12
CA VAL A 563 -46.07 -20.34 1.32
C VAL A 563 -45.68 -18.96 1.83
N LEU A 564 -46.47 -17.92 1.53
CA LEU A 564 -46.23 -16.56 2.04
C LEU A 564 -46.24 -16.47 3.56
N ILE A 565 -46.98 -17.35 4.24
CA ILE A 565 -47.05 -17.39 5.71
C ILE A 565 -45.66 -17.66 6.31
N VAL A 566 -44.81 -18.43 5.62
CA VAL A 566 -43.44 -18.73 6.05
C VAL A 566 -42.41 -17.84 5.34
N ALA A 567 -42.61 -17.55 4.05
CA ALA A 567 -41.68 -16.76 3.26
C ALA A 567 -41.59 -15.29 3.72
N VAL A 568 -42.71 -14.67 4.13
CA VAL A 568 -42.70 -13.27 4.59
C VAL A 568 -41.93 -13.12 5.91
N PRO A 569 -42.19 -13.91 6.98
CA PRO A 569 -41.36 -13.89 8.18
C PRO A 569 -39.89 -14.23 7.91
N ALA A 570 -39.61 -15.21 7.05
CA ALA A 570 -38.24 -15.55 6.67
C ALA A 570 -37.53 -14.39 5.97
N MET A 571 -38.21 -13.66 5.08
CA MET A 571 -37.68 -12.46 4.43
C MET A 571 -37.42 -11.33 5.42
N VAL A 572 -38.35 -11.06 6.35
CA VAL A 572 -38.16 -10.05 7.40
C VAL A 572 -36.98 -10.42 8.30
N ALA A 573 -36.88 -11.69 8.71
CA ALA A 573 -35.74 -12.19 9.49
C ALA A 573 -34.42 -12.05 8.71
N SER A 574 -34.43 -12.34 7.40
CA SER A 574 -33.26 -12.19 6.53
C SER A 574 -32.81 -10.73 6.42
N ILE A 575 -33.76 -9.79 6.27
CA ILE A 575 -33.48 -8.35 6.26
C ILE A 575 -32.88 -7.91 7.60
N TYR A 576 -33.43 -8.38 8.73
CA TYR A 576 -32.91 -8.05 10.05
C TYR A 576 -31.48 -8.56 10.26
N ILE A 577 -31.23 -9.82 9.93
CA ILE A 577 -29.90 -10.44 10.00
C ILE A 577 -28.91 -9.73 9.07
N GLN A 578 -29.34 -9.38 7.85
CA GLN A 578 -28.52 -8.65 6.88
C GLN A 578 -28.16 -7.25 7.38
N GLN A 579 -29.10 -6.51 7.97
CA GLN A 579 -28.84 -5.19 8.53
C GLN A 579 -27.83 -5.25 9.70
N TYR A 580 -27.97 -6.26 10.56
CA TYR A 580 -27.01 -6.52 11.64
C TYR A 580 -25.61 -6.82 11.09
N TYR A 581 -25.51 -7.77 10.15
CA TYR A 581 -24.24 -8.11 9.49
C TYR A 581 -23.61 -6.90 8.79
N GLN A 582 -24.39 -6.12 8.03
CA GLN A 582 -23.87 -4.96 7.32
C GLN A 582 -23.32 -3.88 8.26
N ALA A 583 -23.89 -3.71 9.46
CA ALA A 583 -23.34 -2.80 10.46
C ALA A 583 -21.94 -3.25 10.90
N THR A 584 -21.78 -4.53 11.24
CA THR A 584 -20.49 -5.10 11.65
C THR A 584 -19.48 -5.16 10.50
N ALA A 585 -19.90 -5.62 9.31
CA ALA A 585 -19.05 -5.76 8.13
C ALA A 585 -18.48 -4.41 7.67
N ARG A 586 -19.26 -3.31 7.77
CA ARG A 586 -18.76 -1.97 7.49
C ARG A 586 -17.62 -1.58 8.43
N GLU A 587 -17.76 -1.84 9.73
CA GLU A 587 -16.68 -1.54 10.69
C GLU A 587 -15.46 -2.46 10.45
N LEU A 588 -15.66 -3.74 10.17
CA LEU A 588 -14.56 -4.69 9.85
C LEU A 588 -13.77 -4.24 8.61
N ILE A 589 -14.45 -3.87 7.52
CA ILE A 589 -13.80 -3.37 6.29
C ILE A 589 -13.08 -2.04 6.54
N ARG A 590 -13.64 -1.17 7.39
CA ARG A 590 -12.99 0.09 7.79
C ARG A 590 -11.69 -0.17 8.56
N ILE A 591 -11.71 -1.10 9.51
CA ILE A 591 -10.51 -1.47 10.26
C ILE A 591 -9.46 -2.08 9.32
N ASN A 592 -9.87 -2.79 8.27
CA ASN A 592 -8.97 -3.48 7.33
C ASN A 592 -8.07 -2.52 6.54
N GLY A 593 -8.61 -1.36 6.15
CA GLY A 593 -7.80 -0.30 5.57
C GLY A 593 -6.73 0.25 6.53
N THR A 594 -7.04 0.29 7.83
CA THR A 594 -6.17 0.87 8.86
C THR A 594 -5.12 -0.09 9.41
N THR A 595 -5.36 -1.40 9.42
CA THR A 595 -4.40 -2.41 9.93
C THR A 595 -3.33 -2.76 8.91
N LYS A 596 -3.70 -2.79 7.61
CA LYS A 596 -2.79 -3.16 6.53
C LYS A 596 -1.74 -2.10 6.23
N ALA A 597 -2.09 -0.81 6.33
CA ALA A 597 -1.17 0.29 6.00
C ALA A 597 0.07 0.36 6.92
N PRO A 598 -0.05 0.24 8.26
CA PRO A 598 1.09 0.15 9.17
C PRO A 598 2.08 -0.97 8.83
N VAL A 599 1.59 -2.17 8.47
CA VAL A 599 2.45 -3.31 8.07
C VAL A 599 3.32 -2.94 6.87
N MET A 600 2.72 -2.34 5.83
CA MET A 600 3.43 -1.93 4.63
C MET A 600 4.39 -0.76 4.89
N ASN A 601 3.96 0.22 5.69
CA ASN A 601 4.80 1.37 6.05
C ASN A 601 6.02 0.94 6.86
N PHE A 602 5.84 0.08 7.87
CA PHE A 602 6.92 -0.44 8.70
C PHE A 602 7.95 -1.22 7.87
N ALA A 603 7.48 -2.07 6.95
CA ALA A 603 8.36 -2.79 6.03
C ALA A 603 9.14 -1.84 5.10
N SER A 604 8.48 -0.82 4.56
CA SER A 604 9.13 0.17 3.68
C SER A 604 10.16 1.01 4.42
N GLU A 605 9.86 1.49 5.63
CA GLU A 605 10.80 2.26 6.45
C GLU A 605 12.00 1.44 6.88
N THR A 606 11.77 0.17 7.28
CA THR A 606 12.83 -0.76 7.68
C THR A 606 13.75 -1.09 6.51
N SER A 607 13.22 -1.25 5.29
CA SER A 607 14.03 -1.49 4.09
C SER A 607 15.00 -0.35 3.80
N VAL A 608 14.58 0.90 3.97
CA VAL A 608 15.46 2.08 3.79
C VAL A 608 16.51 2.17 4.91
N GLY A 609 16.15 1.80 6.13
CA GLY A 609 17.01 1.88 7.32
C GLY A 609 17.77 0.62 7.68
N VAL A 610 17.81 -0.39 6.81
CA VAL A 610 18.22 -1.75 7.18
C VAL A 610 19.64 -1.80 7.76
N VAL A 611 20.57 -1.02 7.21
CA VAL A 611 21.94 -0.95 7.71
C VAL A 611 21.99 -0.32 9.11
N THR A 612 21.17 0.69 9.38
CA THR A 612 21.08 1.29 10.71
C THR A 612 20.53 0.27 11.71
N VAL A 613 19.47 -0.47 11.34
CA VAL A 613 18.89 -1.50 12.22
C VAL A 613 19.91 -2.60 12.56
N ARG A 614 20.71 -3.05 11.58
CA ARG A 614 21.79 -4.02 11.78
C ARG A 614 22.94 -3.46 12.61
N ALA A 615 23.40 -2.25 12.32
CA ALA A 615 24.51 -1.60 13.04
C ALA A 615 24.22 -1.42 14.54
N PHE A 616 22.98 -1.09 14.90
CA PHE A 616 22.55 -0.97 16.30
C PHE A 616 22.17 -2.31 16.95
N ASN A 617 22.27 -3.43 16.23
CA ASN A 617 21.87 -4.76 16.67
C ASN A 617 20.42 -4.86 17.17
N MET A 618 19.48 -4.25 16.45
CA MET A 618 18.06 -4.17 16.83
C MET A 618 17.12 -5.05 15.99
N VAL A 619 17.67 -5.99 15.21
CA VAL A 619 16.93 -6.82 14.24
C VAL A 619 15.78 -7.59 14.90
N ASP A 620 16.03 -8.28 16.01
CA ASP A 620 15.00 -9.08 16.71
C ASP A 620 13.81 -8.25 17.19
N ARG A 621 14.08 -7.04 17.68
CA ARG A 621 13.02 -6.12 18.12
C ARG A 621 12.15 -5.72 16.93
N PHE A 622 12.76 -5.33 15.82
CA PHE A 622 12.03 -4.96 14.61
C PHE A 622 11.19 -6.12 14.09
N PHE A 623 11.74 -7.33 14.11
CA PHE A 623 11.03 -8.54 13.73
C PHE A 623 9.82 -8.81 14.63
N LYS A 624 9.96 -8.69 15.96
CA LYS A 624 8.85 -8.87 16.92
C LYS A 624 7.75 -7.81 16.73
N THR A 625 8.14 -6.55 16.51
CA THR A 625 7.19 -5.47 16.21
C THR A 625 6.44 -5.76 14.92
N TYR A 626 7.15 -6.20 13.87
CA TYR A 626 6.54 -6.58 12.60
C TYR A 626 5.52 -7.71 12.75
N LEU A 627 5.87 -8.78 13.49
CA LEU A 627 4.96 -9.89 13.76
C LEU A 627 3.69 -9.43 14.49
N THR A 628 3.83 -8.53 15.47
CA THR A 628 2.67 -7.98 16.21
C THR A 628 1.71 -7.22 15.28
N LEU A 629 2.25 -6.47 14.31
CA LEU A 629 1.45 -5.77 13.30
C LEU A 629 0.75 -6.77 12.36
N VAL A 630 1.45 -7.82 11.93
CA VAL A 630 0.88 -8.90 11.10
C VAL A 630 -0.22 -9.66 11.83
N ASP A 631 -0.03 -10.01 13.11
CA ASP A 631 -1.03 -10.70 13.92
C ASP A 631 -2.31 -9.87 14.09
N THR A 632 -2.15 -8.55 14.25
CA THR A 632 -3.27 -7.61 14.34
C THR A 632 -4.09 -7.60 13.04
N ASP A 633 -3.43 -7.58 11.89
CA ASP A 633 -4.08 -7.63 10.57
C ASP A 633 -4.73 -9.00 10.29
N ALA A 634 -4.04 -10.09 10.63
CA ALA A 634 -4.54 -11.45 10.46
C ALA A 634 -5.78 -11.74 11.33
N SER A 635 -5.80 -11.25 12.58
CA SER A 635 -6.96 -11.38 13.47
C SER A 635 -8.20 -10.71 12.88
N LEU A 636 -8.04 -9.55 12.25
CA LEU A 636 -9.14 -8.86 11.59
C LEU A 636 -9.67 -9.66 10.39
N PHE A 637 -8.77 -10.18 9.56
CA PHE A 637 -9.15 -11.03 8.43
C PHE A 637 -9.95 -12.25 8.91
N PHE A 638 -9.52 -12.90 10.00
CA PHE A 638 -10.25 -13.99 10.62
C PHE A 638 -11.66 -13.58 11.07
N HIS A 639 -11.81 -12.45 11.78
CA HIS A 639 -13.12 -11.94 12.21
C HIS A 639 -14.03 -11.58 11.04
N SER A 640 -13.49 -11.04 9.95
CA SER A 640 -14.24 -10.74 8.74
C SER A 640 -14.80 -12.00 8.09
N ASN A 641 -13.98 -13.05 7.96
CA ASN A 641 -14.43 -14.33 7.42
C ASN A 641 -15.47 -15.00 8.33
N ALA A 642 -15.24 -15.01 9.64
CA ALA A 642 -16.20 -15.55 10.60
C ALA A 642 -17.56 -14.83 10.54
N ALA A 643 -17.56 -13.50 10.38
CA ALA A 643 -18.78 -12.72 10.22
C ALA A 643 -19.52 -13.02 8.90
N MET A 644 -18.78 -13.25 7.81
CA MET A 644 -19.33 -13.65 6.52
C MET A 644 -19.99 -15.04 6.62
N GLU A 645 -19.30 -16.03 7.17
CA GLU A 645 -19.86 -17.38 7.37
C GLU A 645 -21.08 -17.37 8.30
N TRP A 646 -21.06 -16.52 9.33
CA TRP A 646 -22.17 -16.35 10.25
C TRP A 646 -23.47 -15.91 9.54
N VAL A 647 -23.39 -15.00 8.56
CA VAL A 647 -24.57 -14.53 7.82
C VAL A 647 -25.02 -15.55 6.77
N VAL A 648 -24.06 -16.18 6.07
CA VAL A 648 -24.34 -17.20 5.05
C VAL A 648 -25.16 -18.35 5.66
N LEU A 649 -24.66 -18.95 6.75
CA LEU A 649 -25.33 -20.08 7.41
C LEU A 649 -26.77 -19.77 7.84
N ARG A 650 -27.04 -18.54 8.31
CA ARG A 650 -28.37 -18.15 8.79
C ARG A 650 -29.34 -17.86 7.65
N ILE A 651 -28.88 -17.18 6.60
CA ILE A 651 -29.70 -16.92 5.42
C ILE A 651 -30.04 -18.24 4.72
N GLU A 652 -29.07 -19.14 4.55
CA GLU A 652 -29.30 -20.47 3.97
C GLU A 652 -30.28 -21.30 4.80
N ALA A 653 -30.18 -21.27 6.14
CA ALA A 653 -31.15 -21.96 7.00
C ALA A 653 -32.58 -21.44 6.81
N LEU A 654 -32.78 -20.12 6.71
CA LEU A 654 -34.09 -19.51 6.45
C LEU A 654 -34.62 -19.82 5.04
N GLN A 655 -33.74 -19.85 4.04
CA GLN A 655 -34.07 -20.24 2.68
C GLN A 655 -34.49 -21.71 2.61
N ASN A 656 -33.72 -22.62 3.21
CA ASN A 656 -34.03 -24.04 3.29
C ASN A 656 -35.37 -24.30 3.98
N MET A 657 -35.68 -23.56 5.06
CA MET A 657 -37.00 -23.63 5.72
C MET A 657 -38.13 -23.25 4.75
N THR A 658 -37.94 -22.21 3.93
CA THR A 658 -38.93 -21.78 2.94
C THR A 658 -39.13 -22.83 1.84
N VAL A 659 -38.03 -23.40 1.33
CA VAL A 659 -38.07 -24.48 0.31
C VAL A 659 -38.77 -25.72 0.86
N ILE A 660 -38.40 -26.20 2.04
CA ILE A 660 -39.04 -27.37 2.68
C ILE A 660 -40.55 -27.16 2.84
N THR A 661 -40.95 -25.97 3.28
CA THR A 661 -42.37 -25.64 3.45
C THR A 661 -43.10 -25.58 2.11
N ALA A 662 -42.49 -24.99 1.08
CA ALA A 662 -43.02 -24.95 -0.27
C ALA A 662 -43.22 -26.35 -0.84
N SER A 663 -42.20 -27.21 -0.77
CA SER A 663 -42.30 -28.59 -1.25
C SER A 663 -43.38 -29.38 -0.48
N LEU A 664 -43.47 -29.22 0.84
CA LEU A 664 -44.49 -29.90 1.66
C LEU A 664 -45.91 -29.45 1.31
N LEU A 665 -46.13 -28.15 1.10
CA LEU A 665 -47.43 -27.61 0.71
C LEU A 665 -47.84 -28.05 -0.71
N ILE A 666 -46.87 -28.15 -1.64
CA ILE A 666 -47.12 -28.64 -3.00
C ILE A 666 -47.52 -30.13 -2.98
N ILE A 667 -46.93 -30.94 -2.11
CA ILE A 667 -47.27 -32.37 -1.94
C ILE A 667 -48.67 -32.53 -1.33
N LEU A 668 -49.06 -31.66 -0.38
CA LEU A 668 -50.36 -31.71 0.30
C LEU A 668 -51.54 -31.23 -0.56
N LEU A 669 -51.30 -30.61 -1.72
CA LEU A 669 -52.37 -30.17 -2.63
C LEU A 669 -53.14 -31.39 -3.22
N PRO A 670 -54.49 -31.36 -3.24
CA PRO A 670 -55.30 -32.46 -3.74
C PRO A 670 -54.92 -32.87 -5.17
N HIS A 671 -54.99 -34.17 -5.47
CA HIS A 671 -54.77 -34.71 -6.81
C HIS A 671 -55.75 -34.04 -7.80
N GLY A 672 -55.21 -33.31 -8.79
CA GLY A 672 -55.99 -32.62 -9.83
C GLY A 672 -56.06 -31.09 -9.76
N TYR A 673 -55.59 -30.44 -8.67
CA TYR A 673 -55.66 -28.97 -8.53
C TYR A 673 -54.60 -28.22 -9.36
N VAL A 674 -53.44 -28.84 -9.58
CA VAL A 674 -52.32 -28.31 -10.35
C VAL A 674 -51.78 -29.44 -11.21
N ALA A 675 -51.50 -29.17 -12.47
CA ALA A 675 -51.05 -30.18 -13.39
C ALA A 675 -49.60 -30.65 -13.07
N PRO A 676 -49.20 -31.87 -13.44
CA PRO A 676 -47.94 -32.46 -12.97
C PRO A 676 -46.71 -31.66 -13.41
N GLY A 677 -46.76 -31.05 -14.61
CA GLY A 677 -45.67 -30.23 -15.13
C GLY A 677 -45.55 -28.89 -14.45
N SER A 678 -46.67 -28.32 -14.00
CA SER A 678 -46.66 -27.15 -13.14
C SER A 678 -46.05 -27.50 -11.79
N LYS A 679 -46.48 -28.56 -11.11
CA LYS A 679 -45.98 -28.94 -9.77
C LYS A 679 -44.44 -29.02 -9.63
N ILE A 680 -43.72 -29.41 -10.69
CA ILE A 680 -42.25 -29.56 -10.69
C ILE A 680 -41.52 -28.23 -10.96
N ILE A 681 -42.17 -27.25 -11.60
CA ILE A 681 -41.61 -25.90 -11.77
C ILE A 681 -41.68 -25.09 -10.47
N TYR A 682 -42.68 -25.39 -9.65
CA TYR A 682 -42.96 -24.69 -8.40
C TYR A 682 -42.28 -25.34 -7.18
N ALA A 683 -41.80 -26.58 -7.32
CA ALA A 683 -41.03 -27.32 -6.30
C ALA A 683 -39.53 -27.17 -6.55
#